data_AF-A0A7V4HGK9-F1
#
_entry.id   AF-A0A7V4HGK9-F1
#
_cell.length_a   1.000
_cell.length_b   1.000
_cell.length_c   1.000
_cell.angle_alpha   90.00
_cell.angle_beta   90.00
_cell.angle_gamma   90.00
#
_symmetry.space_group_name_H-M   'P 1'
#
loop_
_entity.id
_entity.type
_entity.pdbx_description
1 polymer ?
#
loop_
_entity_poly.entity_id
_entity_poly.type
_entity_poly.pdbx_seq_one_letter_code
_entity_poly.pdbx_strand_id
1 'polypeptide(L)'
;MDLPWNAETQECRAVNSNAISSLIACALIATANSSSALTITATSNGRWADASTWDIRVPSAGDDVVVPSSRIVTNDAPTASLSSLSVAGSLVFSGWDSPVTAATVTIDGSVTHLTNSATTTNASGVWVPDNRVFFIATNFTLSSSGIINVDGKGFMGGLTSGSPGNGPGGSTSVGSAPGGSYGGRGGPGSNSSQPAPVYGSAEAPEYPGSGAGWPLWGGVPGGAGGGAVRIAASDTVTIDGTITANGAAGPVSWGSRGSGGGIYITCRTFRGTGTIRANGGEHNGESYAGGGGGRIAIVYDTAAQVSVSPKPTVTLSASGGRPRYFDLAMIAYRGEPGTIHVSDTSFFPPAVISGGASVVVPGLTNFAPDSLTVTGVWVRFGENFLLAPTTHVTIAGSFGRLDIERGSALQCGGDIRITNNAALWVFSAPTNNANLDFGALVQAGGSVCISTGSAMYLYSDPTNGGSPLVRCRHLTILGGGRIDADGAGFMGSDSDHLYGFGPGQSRSISPAGGASHGGRGGSNSNNRLPGIIYGSSNAPSLPGSGAGYSYGGHGGAGGGLVRVEVSSVLDLRGIISANGRLAAGDGSWTAGGSGGAIYIRCKKLTGSGGTLSARGGECGSQNACGGGGGRIAVWRVTHDYAGFPTANVQGGSGTYPGEEGTVVWGYLPAPGTIITIK
;
A
#
# COMPACT_ATOMS: atom_id res chain seq x y z
N MET A 1 20.48 45.85 -7.58
CA MET A 1 20.51 45.76 -9.04
C MET A 1 19.71 44.53 -9.37
N ASP A 2 18.47 44.81 -9.74
CA ASP A 2 17.34 43.90 -9.76
C ASP A 2 17.46 42.85 -10.87
N LEU A 3 16.94 41.64 -10.60
CA LEU A 3 15.86 40.99 -11.35
C LEU A 3 15.43 39.71 -10.58
N PRO A 4 14.14 39.52 -10.25
CA PRO A 4 13.65 38.35 -9.50
C PRO A 4 13.24 37.20 -10.42
N TRP A 5 13.36 35.98 -9.88
CA TRP A 5 12.83 34.74 -10.45
C TRP A 5 11.37 34.59 -10.00
N ASN A 6 10.50 34.32 -10.97
CA ASN A 6 9.06 34.35 -10.83
C ASN A 6 8.61 33.07 -10.11
N ALA A 7 8.33 33.19 -8.81
CA ALA A 7 7.50 32.22 -8.11
C ALA A 7 6.04 32.47 -8.54
N GLU A 8 5.49 31.59 -9.39
CA GLU A 8 4.04 31.49 -9.52
C GLU A 8 3.50 30.87 -8.22
N THR A 9 3.05 31.75 -7.36
CA THR A 9 2.07 31.50 -6.31
C THR A 9 0.85 30.82 -6.91
N GLN A 10 0.70 29.50 -6.69
CA GLN A 10 -0.62 28.88 -6.70
C GLN A 10 -1.42 29.48 -5.54
N GLU A 11 -2.11 30.57 -5.83
CA GLU A 11 -3.12 31.11 -4.94
C GLU A 11 -4.17 30.03 -4.67
N CYS A 12 -4.28 29.70 -3.39
CA CYS A 12 -5.38 29.01 -2.78
C CYS A 12 -6.67 29.82 -3.01
N ARG A 13 -7.29 29.68 -4.19
CA ARG A 13 -8.67 30.10 -4.39
C ARG A 13 -9.55 29.05 -3.76
N ALA A 14 -10.06 29.39 -2.58
CA ALA A 14 -11.22 28.76 -1.97
C ALA A 14 -12.28 28.50 -3.06
N VAL A 15 -12.50 27.23 -3.39
CA VAL A 15 -13.61 26.83 -4.26
C VAL A 15 -14.87 27.07 -3.45
N ASN A 16 -15.51 28.19 -3.75
CA ASN A 16 -16.88 28.49 -3.35
C ASN A 16 -17.76 27.26 -3.57
N SER A 17 -18.59 26.98 -2.57
CA SER A 17 -19.52 25.86 -2.40
C SER A 17 -20.66 25.76 -3.44
N ASN A 18 -20.45 26.17 -4.69
CA ASN A 18 -21.48 26.25 -5.74
C ASN A 18 -21.06 25.58 -7.07
N ALA A 19 -20.40 24.42 -7.02
CA ALA A 19 -20.09 23.61 -8.20
C ALA A 19 -20.71 22.19 -8.17
N ILE A 20 -21.81 22.02 -7.43
CA ILE A 20 -22.63 20.78 -7.42
C ILE A 20 -23.71 20.79 -8.53
N SER A 21 -23.74 21.80 -9.39
CA SER A 21 -24.77 21.96 -10.43
C SER A 21 -24.18 21.95 -11.83
N SER A 22 -23.71 20.79 -12.32
CA SER A 22 -23.51 20.53 -13.76
C SER A 22 -23.22 19.05 -14.03
N LEU A 23 -24.22 18.18 -13.80
CA LEU A 23 -24.40 16.87 -14.47
C LEU A 23 -25.72 16.15 -14.10
N ILE A 24 -26.58 16.80 -13.31
CA ILE A 24 -28.00 16.41 -13.18
C ILE A 24 -28.83 17.46 -13.91
N ALA A 25 -28.78 17.44 -15.24
CA ALA A 25 -29.80 18.06 -16.07
C ALA A 25 -30.60 16.92 -16.70
N CYS A 26 -31.70 16.61 -16.01
CA CYS A 26 -32.77 15.76 -16.44
C CYS A 26 -33.22 16.17 -17.85
N ALA A 27 -32.97 15.30 -18.84
CA ALA A 27 -33.84 15.17 -20.00
C ALA A 27 -34.46 13.78 -19.93
N LEU A 28 -35.25 13.53 -18.87
CA LEU A 28 -36.36 12.61 -18.96
C LEU A 28 -37.40 13.25 -19.90
N ILE A 29 -37.14 13.24 -21.21
CA ILE A 29 -38.20 13.46 -22.18
C ILE A 29 -38.97 12.16 -22.23
N ALA A 30 -39.97 12.06 -21.36
CA ALA A 30 -41.07 11.12 -21.54
C ALA A 30 -41.90 11.62 -22.73
N THR A 31 -41.46 11.32 -23.96
CA THR A 31 -42.44 11.09 -25.03
C THR A 31 -43.05 9.74 -24.74
N ALA A 32 -44.18 9.76 -24.02
CA ALA A 32 -45.08 8.62 -23.92
C ALA A 32 -45.65 8.35 -25.33
N ASN A 33 -44.87 7.70 -26.18
CA ASN A 33 -45.46 6.83 -27.18
C ASN A 33 -45.92 5.60 -26.41
N SER A 34 -47.23 5.50 -26.25
CA SER A 34 -47.94 4.37 -25.68
C SER A 34 -47.76 3.12 -26.56
N SER A 35 -46.54 2.58 -26.65
CA SER A 35 -46.35 1.15 -26.86
C SER A 35 -46.58 0.49 -25.51
N SER A 36 -47.60 -0.36 -25.41
CA SER A 36 -47.83 -1.20 -24.24
C SER A 36 -46.52 -1.89 -23.86
N ALA A 37 -46.06 -1.71 -22.61
CA ALA A 37 -44.90 -2.42 -22.09
C ALA A 37 -45.05 -3.91 -22.37
N LEU A 38 -44.07 -4.51 -23.06
CA LEU A 38 -44.05 -5.93 -23.37
C LEU A 38 -42.95 -6.61 -22.56
N THR A 39 -43.15 -7.89 -22.26
CA THR A 39 -42.05 -8.77 -21.90
C THR A 39 -41.35 -9.21 -23.18
N ILE A 40 -40.07 -8.88 -23.33
CA ILE A 40 -39.24 -9.23 -24.49
C ILE A 40 -38.15 -10.18 -24.03
N THR A 41 -38.11 -11.36 -24.63
CA THR A 41 -37.22 -12.44 -24.21
C THR A 41 -36.19 -12.75 -25.29
N ALA A 42 -34.92 -12.89 -24.90
CA ALA A 42 -33.90 -13.35 -25.83
C ALA A 42 -34.16 -14.82 -26.24
N THR A 43 -34.28 -15.06 -27.54
CA THR A 43 -34.53 -16.40 -28.13
C THR A 43 -33.36 -16.92 -28.95
N SER A 44 -32.35 -16.10 -29.18
CA SER A 44 -31.08 -16.49 -29.80
C SER A 44 -29.90 -15.78 -29.13
N ASN A 45 -28.68 -16.26 -29.40
CA ASN A 45 -27.48 -15.53 -29.00
C ASN A 45 -27.20 -14.47 -30.05
N GLY A 46 -26.96 -13.23 -29.64
CA GLY A 46 -26.84 -12.15 -30.61
C GLY A 46 -26.57 -10.79 -29.99
N ARG A 47 -26.55 -9.77 -30.84
CA ARG A 47 -26.40 -8.37 -30.41
C ARG A 47 -27.74 -7.85 -29.92
N TRP A 48 -27.70 -6.94 -28.94
CA TRP A 48 -28.89 -6.30 -28.39
C TRP A 48 -29.71 -5.60 -29.49
N ALA A 49 -29.05 -4.91 -30.40
CA ALA A 49 -29.70 -4.17 -31.48
C ALA A 49 -30.23 -5.07 -32.63
N ASP A 50 -29.95 -6.37 -32.62
CA ASP A 50 -30.43 -7.29 -33.64
C ASP A 50 -31.82 -7.83 -33.26
N ALA A 51 -32.81 -7.60 -34.13
CA ALA A 51 -34.16 -8.09 -33.92
C ALA A 51 -34.23 -9.62 -33.82
N SER A 52 -33.31 -10.35 -34.45
CA SER A 52 -33.27 -11.82 -34.39
C SER A 52 -32.83 -12.37 -33.04
N THR A 53 -32.27 -11.53 -32.16
CA THR A 53 -31.96 -11.88 -30.76
C THR A 53 -33.23 -12.11 -29.94
N TRP A 54 -34.34 -11.46 -30.31
CA TRP A 54 -35.53 -11.30 -29.48
C TRP A 54 -36.75 -12.01 -30.06
N ASP A 55 -37.66 -12.46 -29.19
CA ASP A 55 -38.93 -13.10 -29.57
C ASP A 55 -39.88 -12.19 -30.38
N ILE A 56 -39.97 -10.92 -30.01
CA ILE A 56 -40.94 -9.97 -30.59
C ILE A 56 -40.22 -8.92 -31.44
N ARG A 57 -39.32 -8.16 -30.83
CA ARG A 57 -38.57 -7.05 -31.43
C ARG A 57 -37.39 -6.65 -30.54
N VAL A 58 -36.53 -5.77 -31.03
CA VAL A 58 -35.52 -5.10 -30.20
C VAL A 58 -36.22 -4.39 -29.02
N PRO A 59 -35.73 -4.54 -27.78
CA PRO A 59 -36.26 -3.86 -26.61
C PRO A 59 -36.30 -2.34 -26.76
N SER A 60 -37.40 -1.75 -26.28
CA SER A 60 -37.67 -0.31 -26.32
C SER A 60 -38.04 0.21 -24.92
N ALA A 61 -38.32 1.51 -24.83
CA ALA A 61 -38.61 2.15 -23.56
C ALA A 61 -39.84 1.53 -22.88
N GLY A 62 -39.72 1.24 -21.59
CA GLY A 62 -40.78 0.66 -20.76
C GLY A 62 -40.93 -0.86 -20.85
N ASP A 63 -40.19 -1.56 -21.72
CA ASP A 63 -40.27 -3.02 -21.82
C ASP A 63 -39.62 -3.72 -20.60
N ASP A 64 -40.09 -4.93 -20.30
CA ASP A 64 -39.47 -5.87 -19.36
C ASP A 64 -38.62 -6.86 -20.15
N VAL A 65 -37.30 -6.85 -19.95
CA VAL A 65 -36.37 -7.63 -20.76
C VAL A 65 -35.84 -8.83 -20.00
N VAL A 66 -35.89 -10.01 -20.63
CA VAL A 66 -35.39 -11.25 -20.06
C VAL A 66 -34.28 -11.83 -20.93
N VAL A 67 -33.13 -12.10 -20.32
CA VAL A 67 -32.03 -12.91 -20.89
C VAL A 67 -31.99 -14.25 -20.16
N PRO A 68 -32.63 -15.31 -20.71
CA PRO A 68 -32.67 -16.64 -20.10
C PRO A 68 -31.29 -17.27 -19.94
N SER A 69 -31.18 -18.27 -19.06
CA SER A 69 -29.91 -18.96 -18.71
C SER A 69 -29.14 -19.56 -19.89
N SER A 70 -29.81 -19.87 -21.00
CA SER A 70 -29.21 -20.41 -22.22
C SER A 70 -28.76 -19.35 -23.23
N ARG A 71 -28.86 -18.06 -22.89
CA ARG A 71 -28.66 -16.95 -23.84
C ARG A 71 -27.46 -16.09 -23.51
N ILE A 72 -26.81 -15.61 -24.56
CA ILE A 72 -25.74 -14.62 -24.52
C ILE A 72 -26.16 -13.44 -25.39
N VAL A 73 -26.32 -12.28 -24.76
CA VAL A 73 -26.64 -11.02 -25.44
C VAL A 73 -25.46 -10.07 -25.34
N THR A 74 -25.05 -9.48 -26.46
CA THR A 74 -23.97 -8.50 -26.53
C THR A 74 -24.54 -7.09 -26.70
N ASN A 75 -24.24 -6.18 -25.78
CA ASN A 75 -24.63 -4.77 -25.87
C ASN A 75 -23.46 -3.89 -26.35
N ASP A 76 -23.60 -3.28 -27.52
CA ASP A 76 -22.61 -2.39 -28.15
C ASP A 76 -23.00 -0.91 -28.14
N ALA A 77 -24.23 -0.56 -27.75
CA ALA A 77 -24.73 0.82 -27.75
C ALA A 77 -25.59 1.12 -26.50
N PRO A 78 -25.91 2.40 -26.21
CA PRO A 78 -26.89 2.75 -25.18
C PRO A 78 -28.25 2.10 -25.46
N THR A 79 -28.87 1.49 -24.44
CA THR A 79 -30.24 0.94 -24.57
C THR A 79 -31.30 2.01 -24.34
N ALA A 80 -32.53 1.75 -24.78
CA ALA A 80 -33.70 2.48 -24.29
C ALA A 80 -33.88 2.30 -22.76
N SER A 81 -34.65 3.19 -22.12
CA SER A 81 -34.97 3.10 -20.69
C SER A 81 -36.02 2.03 -20.41
N LEU A 82 -35.59 0.86 -19.95
CA LEU A 82 -36.43 -0.30 -19.71
C LEU A 82 -37.22 -0.17 -18.39
N SER A 83 -38.33 -0.90 -18.27
CA SER A 83 -38.99 -1.13 -16.97
C SER A 83 -38.13 -2.06 -16.12
N SER A 84 -37.74 -3.20 -16.68
CA SER A 84 -36.87 -4.14 -15.98
C SER A 84 -35.92 -4.89 -16.91
N LEU A 85 -34.84 -5.40 -16.33
CA LEU A 85 -33.92 -6.35 -16.95
C LEU A 85 -33.64 -7.50 -15.97
N SER A 86 -33.91 -8.73 -16.39
CA SER A 86 -33.49 -9.96 -15.72
C SER A 86 -32.49 -10.72 -16.57
N VAL A 87 -31.30 -10.98 -16.02
CA VAL A 87 -30.23 -11.74 -16.69
C VAL A 87 -29.94 -13.02 -15.92
N ALA A 88 -30.54 -14.12 -16.37
CA ALA A 88 -30.20 -15.47 -15.92
C ALA A 88 -29.07 -16.10 -16.78
N GLY A 89 -28.92 -15.65 -18.03
CA GLY A 89 -27.87 -16.05 -18.96
C GLY A 89 -26.61 -15.20 -18.85
N SER A 90 -26.11 -14.72 -19.99
CA SER A 90 -24.94 -13.84 -20.06
C SER A 90 -25.23 -12.54 -20.79
N LEU A 91 -24.78 -11.43 -20.21
CA LEU A 91 -24.74 -10.11 -20.86
C LEU A 91 -23.27 -9.68 -21.07
N VAL A 92 -22.92 -9.37 -22.31
CA VAL A 92 -21.56 -8.95 -22.69
C VAL A 92 -21.59 -7.51 -23.17
N PHE A 93 -20.83 -6.62 -22.55
CA PHE A 93 -20.65 -5.25 -23.05
C PHE A 93 -19.52 -5.18 -24.09
N SER A 94 -19.77 -4.48 -25.18
CA SER A 94 -18.78 -4.23 -26.24
C SER A 94 -18.78 -2.76 -26.65
N GLY A 95 -18.47 -1.89 -25.68
CA GLY A 95 -18.31 -0.47 -25.86
C GLY A 95 -18.07 0.23 -24.51
N TRP A 96 -17.41 1.39 -24.55
CA TRP A 96 -17.17 2.20 -23.35
C TRP A 96 -18.43 2.93 -22.92
N ASP A 97 -19.13 3.56 -23.87
CA ASP A 97 -20.33 4.37 -23.62
C ASP A 97 -21.61 3.67 -24.08
N SER A 98 -21.75 2.41 -23.67
CA SER A 98 -22.89 1.56 -24.02
C SER A 98 -23.69 1.15 -22.77
N PRO A 99 -24.28 2.11 -22.02
CA PRO A 99 -25.02 1.80 -20.81
C PRO A 99 -26.29 1.00 -21.10
N VAL A 100 -26.59 0.06 -20.21
CA VAL A 100 -27.92 -0.54 -20.11
C VAL A 100 -28.72 0.21 -19.06
N THR A 101 -29.86 0.77 -19.46
CA THR A 101 -30.71 1.64 -18.61
C THR A 101 -32.04 0.96 -18.29
N ALA A 102 -32.36 0.75 -17.01
CA ALA A 102 -33.63 0.13 -16.59
C ALA A 102 -34.08 0.61 -15.20
N ALA A 103 -35.38 0.64 -14.89
CA ALA A 103 -35.80 0.94 -13.52
C ALA A 103 -35.31 -0.14 -12.54
N THR A 104 -35.46 -1.42 -12.88
CA THR A 104 -34.96 -2.54 -12.06
C THR A 104 -34.02 -3.44 -12.87
N VAL A 105 -32.83 -3.73 -12.34
CA VAL A 105 -31.89 -4.71 -12.93
C VAL A 105 -31.65 -5.84 -11.92
N THR A 106 -31.85 -7.08 -12.35
CA THR A 106 -31.53 -8.29 -11.58
C THR A 106 -30.60 -9.19 -12.38
N ILE A 107 -29.45 -9.52 -11.82
CA ILE A 107 -28.43 -10.39 -12.43
C ILE A 107 -28.30 -11.66 -11.60
N ASP A 108 -28.80 -12.76 -12.15
CA ASP A 108 -28.67 -14.12 -11.60
C ASP A 108 -27.58 -14.94 -12.30
N GLY A 109 -27.26 -14.59 -13.55
CA GLY A 109 -26.24 -15.20 -14.39
C GLY A 109 -24.93 -14.41 -14.44
N SER A 110 -24.33 -14.26 -15.63
CA SER A 110 -23.02 -13.61 -15.80
C SER A 110 -23.07 -12.31 -16.57
N VAL A 111 -22.28 -11.32 -16.14
CA VAL A 111 -22.01 -10.09 -16.88
C VAL A 111 -20.51 -9.94 -17.09
N THR A 112 -20.12 -9.50 -18.28
CA THR A 112 -18.73 -9.20 -18.61
C THR A 112 -18.64 -8.14 -19.70
N HIS A 113 -17.43 -7.73 -20.08
CA HIS A 113 -17.20 -6.91 -21.27
C HIS A 113 -16.14 -7.56 -22.19
N LEU A 114 -15.98 -7.10 -23.43
CA LEU A 114 -14.90 -7.54 -24.31
C LEU A 114 -13.54 -7.04 -23.80
N THR A 115 -12.46 -7.77 -24.09
CA THR A 115 -11.10 -7.33 -23.70
C THR A 115 -10.77 -5.97 -24.32
N ASN A 116 -10.07 -5.13 -23.58
CA ASN A 116 -9.54 -3.87 -24.10
C ASN A 116 -8.57 -4.13 -25.25
N SER A 117 -8.65 -3.35 -26.33
CA SER A 117 -7.82 -3.53 -27.52
C SER A 117 -6.78 -2.42 -27.73
N ALA A 118 -6.77 -1.39 -26.88
CA ALA A 118 -5.82 -0.30 -26.98
C ALA A 118 -4.38 -0.78 -26.73
N THR A 119 -3.54 -0.63 -27.76
CA THR A 119 -2.10 -0.95 -27.73
C THR A 119 -1.21 0.28 -27.75
N THR A 120 -1.79 1.45 -28.00
CA THR A 120 -1.09 2.74 -28.01
C THR A 120 -2.00 3.84 -27.48
N THR A 121 -1.41 4.99 -27.17
CA THR A 121 -2.16 6.21 -26.89
C THR A 121 -2.78 6.78 -28.17
N ASN A 122 -3.79 7.63 -28.01
CA ASN A 122 -4.31 8.46 -29.09
C ASN A 122 -3.29 9.57 -29.48
N ALA A 123 -3.66 10.41 -30.45
CA ALA A 123 -2.82 11.52 -30.94
C ALA A 123 -2.42 12.56 -29.86
N SER A 124 -3.13 12.61 -28.73
CA SER A 124 -2.84 13.48 -27.59
C SER A 124 -2.01 12.79 -26.49
N GLY A 125 -1.53 11.56 -26.72
CA GLY A 125 -0.75 10.81 -25.73
C GLY A 125 -1.59 10.21 -24.60
N VAL A 126 -2.91 10.10 -24.78
CA VAL A 126 -3.83 9.56 -23.77
C VAL A 126 -4.22 8.12 -24.11
N TRP A 127 -4.20 7.24 -23.11
CA TRP A 127 -4.76 5.89 -23.22
C TRP A 127 -6.29 5.97 -23.19
N VAL A 128 -6.93 5.45 -24.24
CA VAL A 128 -8.39 5.41 -24.36
C VAL A 128 -8.85 3.96 -24.25
N PRO A 129 -9.66 3.59 -23.25
CA PRO A 129 -10.19 2.24 -23.12
C PRO A 129 -11.46 2.04 -23.96
N ASP A 130 -11.68 0.81 -24.43
CA ASP A 130 -12.75 0.53 -25.42
C ASP A 130 -14.00 -0.12 -24.82
N ASN A 131 -13.90 -0.77 -23.66
CA ASN A 131 -14.96 -1.61 -23.11
C ASN A 131 -15.08 -1.47 -21.58
N ARG A 132 -16.31 -1.35 -21.07
CA ARG A 132 -16.65 -1.48 -19.64
C ARG A 132 -18.03 -2.09 -19.45
N VAL A 133 -18.30 -2.62 -18.26
CA VAL A 133 -19.68 -2.88 -17.82
C VAL A 133 -20.29 -1.57 -17.34
N PHE A 134 -21.46 -1.19 -17.85
CA PHE A 134 -22.12 0.05 -17.44
C PHE A 134 -23.64 -0.11 -17.29
N PHE A 135 -24.12 -0.04 -16.05
CA PHE A 135 -25.55 -0.01 -15.73
C PHE A 135 -25.97 1.36 -15.20
N ILE A 136 -27.15 1.81 -15.64
CA ILE A 136 -27.88 2.94 -15.07
C ILE A 136 -29.25 2.42 -14.63
N ALA A 137 -29.58 2.50 -13.34
CA ALA A 137 -30.82 1.95 -12.82
C ALA A 137 -31.48 2.77 -11.72
N THR A 138 -32.70 2.41 -11.33
CA THR A 138 -33.24 2.84 -10.02
C THR A 138 -32.79 1.84 -8.95
N ASN A 139 -33.02 0.55 -9.19
CA ASN A 139 -32.60 -0.54 -8.33
C ASN A 139 -31.74 -1.53 -9.10
N PHE A 140 -30.60 -1.90 -8.52
CA PHE A 140 -29.69 -2.91 -9.07
C PHE A 140 -29.46 -4.02 -8.05
N THR A 141 -29.69 -5.27 -8.46
CA THR A 141 -29.45 -6.45 -7.65
C THR A 141 -28.53 -7.41 -8.40
N LEU A 142 -27.38 -7.73 -7.80
CA LEU A 142 -26.56 -8.89 -8.16
C LEU A 142 -26.86 -10.00 -7.16
N SER A 143 -27.67 -10.97 -7.57
CA SER A 143 -28.09 -12.10 -6.74
C SER A 143 -26.89 -12.97 -6.32
N SER A 144 -27.08 -13.86 -5.36
CA SER A 144 -26.00 -14.71 -4.83
C SER A 144 -25.35 -15.63 -5.88
N SER A 145 -26.07 -16.02 -6.94
CA SER A 145 -25.52 -16.76 -8.08
C SER A 145 -24.89 -15.85 -9.15
N GLY A 146 -25.21 -14.56 -9.11
CA GLY A 146 -24.81 -13.58 -10.10
C GLY A 146 -23.32 -13.26 -10.04
N ILE A 147 -22.70 -13.13 -11.20
CA ILE A 147 -21.29 -12.74 -11.33
C ILE A 147 -21.09 -11.63 -12.36
N ILE A 148 -20.38 -10.58 -11.96
CA ILE A 148 -19.76 -9.63 -12.90
C ILE A 148 -18.27 -9.94 -12.92
N ASN A 149 -17.79 -10.55 -14.02
CA ASN A 149 -16.39 -10.93 -14.16
C ASN A 149 -15.71 -10.18 -15.29
N VAL A 150 -14.78 -9.30 -14.93
CA VAL A 150 -13.95 -8.54 -15.85
C VAL A 150 -12.45 -8.74 -15.54
N ASP A 151 -12.09 -9.88 -14.94
CA ASP A 151 -10.71 -10.25 -14.62
C ASP A 151 -9.85 -10.28 -15.89
N GLY A 152 -8.69 -9.61 -15.87
CA GLY A 152 -7.74 -9.58 -16.99
C GLY A 152 -8.24 -8.89 -18.27
N LYS A 153 -9.36 -8.16 -18.22
CA LYS A 153 -9.98 -7.51 -19.39
C LYS A 153 -9.63 -6.03 -19.57
N GLY A 154 -8.76 -5.49 -18.73
CA GLY A 154 -8.18 -4.16 -18.85
C GLY A 154 -7.09 -4.08 -19.91
N PHE A 155 -6.22 -3.07 -19.83
CA PHE A 155 -5.15 -2.91 -20.82
C PHE A 155 -4.22 -4.13 -20.82
N MET A 156 -3.84 -4.57 -22.02
CA MET A 156 -3.04 -5.79 -22.20
C MET A 156 -1.61 -5.63 -21.69
N GLY A 157 -0.96 -6.72 -21.31
CA GLY A 157 0.49 -6.71 -21.08
C GLY A 157 1.28 -6.49 -22.37
N GLY A 158 2.61 -6.47 -22.25
CA GLY A 158 3.51 -6.35 -23.40
C GLY A 158 3.23 -7.43 -24.44
N LEU A 159 3.19 -7.03 -25.72
CA LEU A 159 2.78 -7.88 -26.85
C LEU A 159 3.95 -8.57 -27.57
N THR A 160 5.18 -8.11 -27.31
CA THR A 160 6.41 -8.72 -27.84
C THR A 160 7.48 -8.80 -26.75
N SER A 161 8.47 -9.70 -26.92
CA SER A 161 9.60 -9.81 -25.98
C SER A 161 10.26 -8.46 -25.74
N GLY A 162 10.44 -8.08 -24.47
CA GLY A 162 11.03 -6.80 -24.10
C GLY A 162 10.12 -5.58 -24.19
N SER A 163 8.83 -5.74 -24.53
CA SER A 163 7.91 -4.58 -24.65
C SER A 163 7.32 -4.12 -23.30
N PRO A 164 7.03 -2.81 -23.17
CA PRO A 164 6.29 -2.27 -22.03
C PRO A 164 4.86 -2.83 -21.95
N GLY A 165 4.24 -2.73 -20.78
CA GLY A 165 2.81 -3.02 -20.63
C GLY A 165 1.95 -1.89 -21.16
N ASN A 166 0.73 -2.18 -21.61
CA ASN A 166 -0.19 -1.14 -22.07
C ASN A 166 -0.95 -0.50 -20.90
N GLY A 167 -1.43 0.72 -21.12
CA GLY A 167 -2.16 1.53 -20.15
C GLY A 167 -1.29 2.57 -19.41
N PRO A 168 -1.89 3.55 -18.73
CA PRO A 168 -1.15 4.65 -18.08
C PRO A 168 -0.19 4.19 -16.97
N GLY A 169 -0.48 3.05 -16.33
CA GLY A 169 0.36 2.42 -15.31
C GLY A 169 1.10 1.19 -15.85
N GLY A 170 1.28 1.08 -17.16
CA GLY A 170 2.05 0.01 -17.79
C GLY A 170 3.54 0.11 -17.45
N SER A 171 4.22 -1.04 -17.40
CA SER A 171 5.67 -1.11 -17.15
C SER A 171 6.45 -0.23 -18.13
N THR A 172 7.32 0.66 -17.63
CA THR A 172 8.15 1.56 -18.46
C THR A 172 9.52 0.96 -18.83
N SER A 173 9.93 -0.13 -18.18
CA SER A 173 11.27 -0.71 -18.37
C SER A 173 11.25 -1.96 -19.25
N VAL A 174 12.21 -2.02 -20.17
CA VAL A 174 12.46 -3.18 -21.05
C VAL A 174 13.42 -4.17 -20.36
N GLY A 175 13.10 -5.48 -20.36
CA GLY A 175 14.01 -6.53 -19.88
C GLY A 175 13.89 -6.98 -18.43
N SER A 176 13.45 -6.13 -17.50
CA SER A 176 13.17 -6.47 -16.09
C SER A 176 11.81 -5.91 -15.66
N ALA A 177 10.74 -6.45 -16.25
CA ALA A 177 9.43 -5.82 -16.21
C ALA A 177 8.86 -5.72 -14.77
N PRO A 178 8.52 -4.54 -14.24
CA PRO A 178 7.68 -4.39 -13.06
C PRO A 178 6.23 -4.85 -13.32
N GLY A 179 5.48 -5.01 -12.23
CA GLY A 179 4.04 -5.21 -12.28
C GLY A 179 3.31 -3.96 -12.80
N GLY A 180 2.13 -4.15 -13.39
CA GLY A 180 1.27 -3.03 -13.75
C GLY A 180 0.75 -2.29 -12.51
N SER A 181 0.51 -0.99 -12.65
CA SER A 181 -0.01 -0.11 -11.58
C SER A 181 -1.41 0.40 -11.92
N TYR A 182 -2.29 0.60 -10.93
CA TYR A 182 -3.50 1.40 -11.09
C TYR A 182 -3.92 2.10 -9.79
N GLY A 183 -4.48 1.36 -8.83
CA GLY A 183 -4.84 1.86 -7.50
C GLY A 183 -3.69 1.79 -6.51
N GLY A 184 -2.89 0.73 -6.60
CA GLY A 184 -1.58 0.57 -5.96
C GLY A 184 -0.50 0.46 -7.03
N ARG A 185 0.76 0.75 -6.66
CA ARG A 185 1.90 0.49 -7.55
C ARG A 185 2.13 -1.00 -7.73
N GLY A 186 2.52 -1.42 -8.93
CA GLY A 186 3.03 -2.77 -9.16
C GLY A 186 4.28 -3.06 -8.35
N GLY A 187 4.63 -4.33 -8.21
CA GLY A 187 5.93 -4.71 -7.67
C GLY A 187 7.06 -4.23 -8.60
N PRO A 188 8.23 -3.85 -8.06
CA PRO A 188 9.41 -3.60 -8.87
C PRO A 188 9.85 -4.86 -9.62
N GLY A 189 10.44 -4.70 -10.80
CA GLY A 189 11.05 -5.79 -11.56
C GLY A 189 12.41 -6.21 -10.99
N SER A 190 13.05 -7.21 -11.60
CA SER A 190 14.47 -7.52 -11.32
C SER A 190 15.36 -6.29 -11.49
N ASN A 191 16.50 -6.25 -10.78
CA ASN A 191 17.42 -5.10 -10.79
C ASN A 191 16.77 -3.76 -10.38
N SER A 192 15.75 -3.81 -9.49
CA SER A 192 15.08 -2.63 -8.92
C SER A 192 14.37 -1.70 -9.93
N SER A 193 14.00 -2.23 -11.11
CA SER A 193 13.18 -1.48 -12.06
C SER A 193 11.86 -1.07 -11.41
N GLN A 194 11.57 0.24 -11.42
CA GLN A 194 10.44 0.81 -10.71
C GLN A 194 9.15 0.69 -11.52
N PRO A 195 8.02 0.31 -10.88
CA PRO A 195 6.71 0.33 -11.50
C PRO A 195 6.30 1.76 -11.88
N ALA A 196 5.43 1.89 -12.88
CA ALA A 196 4.84 3.18 -13.22
C ALA A 196 3.98 3.74 -12.06
N PRO A 197 3.75 5.07 -12.00
CA PRO A 197 2.83 5.65 -11.04
C PRO A 197 1.40 5.09 -11.13
N VAL A 198 0.64 5.28 -10.05
CA VAL A 198 -0.81 5.06 -10.03
C VAL A 198 -1.53 6.16 -10.82
N TYR A 199 -2.76 5.89 -11.29
CA TYR A 199 -3.57 6.87 -12.04
C TYR A 199 -5.06 6.77 -11.71
N GLY A 200 -5.84 7.74 -12.19
CA GLY A 200 -7.29 7.83 -11.94
C GLY A 200 -7.64 8.31 -10.53
N SER A 201 -8.94 8.46 -10.26
CA SER A 201 -9.47 8.87 -8.96
C SER A 201 -9.83 7.66 -8.09
N ALA A 202 -9.55 7.75 -6.78
CA ALA A 202 -10.03 6.78 -5.80
C ALA A 202 -11.54 6.91 -5.54
N GLU A 203 -12.09 8.11 -5.69
CA GLU A 203 -13.50 8.43 -5.43
C GLU A 203 -14.40 8.13 -6.65
N ALA A 204 -13.80 8.16 -7.85
CA ALA A 204 -14.47 7.86 -9.12
C ALA A 204 -13.52 7.02 -10.03
N PRO A 205 -13.36 5.71 -9.77
CA PRO A 205 -12.44 4.86 -10.51
C PRO A 205 -13.06 4.38 -11.82
N GLU A 206 -12.99 5.23 -12.85
CA GLU A 206 -13.61 4.94 -14.14
C GLU A 206 -12.74 4.10 -15.10
N TYR A 207 -11.44 3.97 -14.83
CA TYR A 207 -10.50 3.35 -15.76
C TYR A 207 -10.30 1.85 -15.48
N PRO A 208 -9.97 1.04 -16.51
CA PRO A 208 -9.48 -0.29 -16.29
C PRO A 208 -8.03 -0.26 -15.77
N GLY A 209 -7.56 -1.39 -15.27
CA GLY A 209 -6.17 -1.59 -14.85
C GLY A 209 -5.21 -1.69 -16.03
N SER A 210 -3.93 -1.39 -15.76
CA SER A 210 -2.83 -1.49 -16.72
C SER A 210 -2.16 -2.87 -16.73
N GLY A 211 -1.62 -3.23 -17.90
CA GLY A 211 -0.87 -4.47 -18.10
C GLY A 211 0.59 -4.39 -17.66
N ALA A 212 1.20 -5.54 -17.42
CA ALA A 212 2.63 -5.64 -17.08
C ALA A 212 3.52 -5.73 -18.34
N GLY A 213 4.81 -5.46 -18.19
CA GLY A 213 5.78 -5.59 -19.29
C GLY A 213 6.17 -7.05 -19.57
N TRP A 214 6.78 -7.29 -20.74
CA TRP A 214 7.35 -8.57 -21.14
C TRP A 214 8.89 -8.54 -20.95
N PRO A 215 9.51 -9.46 -20.18
CA PRO A 215 10.98 -9.56 -20.08
C PRO A 215 11.67 -10.01 -21.38
N LEU A 216 12.98 -9.74 -21.52
CA LEU A 216 13.76 -10.02 -22.74
C LEU A 216 14.26 -11.49 -22.86
N TRP A 217 14.44 -12.20 -21.75
CA TRP A 217 15.20 -13.46 -21.67
C TRP A 217 14.33 -14.72 -21.67
N GLY A 218 13.37 -14.82 -22.60
CA GLY A 218 12.56 -16.04 -22.77
C GLY A 218 11.36 -16.17 -21.82
N GLY A 219 10.85 -15.05 -21.30
CA GLY A 219 9.60 -15.04 -20.52
C GLY A 219 8.35 -15.00 -21.41
N VAL A 220 7.20 -14.97 -20.75
CA VAL A 220 5.87 -14.87 -21.39
C VAL A 220 5.32 -13.43 -21.33
N PRO A 221 4.29 -13.08 -22.14
CA PRO A 221 3.63 -11.79 -22.05
C PRO A 221 3.26 -11.42 -20.62
N GLY A 222 3.38 -10.13 -20.28
CA GLY A 222 2.91 -9.61 -19.01
C GLY A 222 1.40 -9.82 -18.83
N GLY A 223 0.95 -9.96 -17.60
CA GLY A 223 -0.48 -10.05 -17.29
C GLY A 223 -1.22 -8.77 -17.70
N ALA A 224 -2.39 -8.91 -18.31
CA ALA A 224 -3.32 -7.80 -18.56
C ALA A 224 -3.91 -7.26 -17.24
N GLY A 225 -4.27 -5.98 -17.22
CA GLY A 225 -4.97 -5.38 -16.09
C GLY A 225 -6.42 -5.87 -15.95
N GLY A 226 -7.04 -5.62 -14.80
CA GLY A 226 -8.47 -5.87 -14.61
C GLY A 226 -9.35 -4.89 -15.39
N GLY A 227 -10.57 -5.30 -15.75
CA GLY A 227 -11.52 -4.47 -16.49
C GLY A 227 -12.21 -3.38 -15.64
N ALA A 228 -13.19 -2.71 -16.22
CA ALA A 228 -13.92 -1.60 -15.58
C ALA A 228 -15.41 -1.92 -15.41
N VAL A 229 -15.96 -1.59 -14.24
CA VAL A 229 -17.38 -1.77 -13.89
C VAL A 229 -17.93 -0.46 -13.34
N ARG A 230 -19.02 0.03 -13.94
CA ARG A 230 -19.79 1.21 -13.49
C ARG A 230 -21.23 0.81 -13.23
N ILE A 231 -21.71 1.03 -11.99
CA ILE A 231 -23.12 0.81 -11.60
C ILE A 231 -23.67 2.11 -11.01
N ALA A 232 -24.56 2.77 -11.74
CA ALA A 232 -25.20 4.01 -11.33
C ALA A 232 -26.67 3.76 -10.99
N ALA A 233 -26.99 3.56 -9.71
CA ALA A 233 -28.37 3.45 -9.26
C ALA A 233 -28.84 4.77 -8.63
N SER A 234 -30.10 5.18 -8.85
CA SER A 234 -30.67 6.34 -8.14
C SER A 234 -31.20 5.99 -6.75
N ASP A 235 -31.49 4.72 -6.47
CA ASP A 235 -32.01 4.25 -5.18
C ASP A 235 -31.12 3.17 -4.55
N THR A 236 -31.39 1.88 -4.79
CA THR A 236 -30.73 0.79 -4.06
C THR A 236 -29.78 -0.03 -4.94
N VAL A 237 -28.60 -0.35 -4.41
CA VAL A 237 -27.71 -1.39 -4.96
C VAL A 237 -27.56 -2.51 -3.93
N THR A 238 -27.88 -3.75 -4.33
CA THR A 238 -27.68 -4.96 -3.53
C THR A 238 -26.69 -5.90 -4.21
N ILE A 239 -25.57 -6.20 -3.55
CA ILE A 239 -24.54 -7.13 -4.05
C ILE A 239 -24.44 -8.34 -3.14
N ASP A 240 -25.13 -9.42 -3.51
CA ASP A 240 -25.05 -10.73 -2.83
C ASP A 240 -24.12 -11.71 -3.58
N GLY A 241 -23.94 -11.48 -4.88
CA GLY A 241 -23.03 -12.23 -5.74
C GLY A 241 -21.58 -11.72 -5.72
N THR A 242 -20.87 -11.91 -6.85
CA THR A 242 -19.46 -11.52 -6.98
C THR A 242 -19.23 -10.50 -8.09
N ILE A 243 -18.56 -9.39 -7.77
CA ILE A 243 -17.96 -8.47 -8.75
C ILE A 243 -16.44 -8.64 -8.69
N THR A 244 -15.82 -8.95 -9.82
CA THR A 244 -14.38 -9.21 -9.89
C THR A 244 -13.74 -8.50 -11.09
N ALA A 245 -12.72 -7.70 -10.80
CA ALA A 245 -11.91 -6.94 -11.75
C ALA A 245 -10.41 -7.12 -11.44
N ASN A 246 -9.97 -8.35 -11.19
CA ASN A 246 -8.58 -8.64 -10.87
C ASN A 246 -7.66 -8.51 -12.08
N GLY A 247 -6.41 -8.17 -11.84
CA GLY A 247 -5.35 -8.29 -12.83
C GLY A 247 -5.07 -9.76 -13.18
N ALA A 248 -4.65 -10.01 -14.42
CA ALA A 248 -4.34 -11.35 -14.88
C ALA A 248 -3.01 -11.86 -14.29
N ALA A 249 -3.02 -13.14 -13.93
CA ALA A 249 -1.85 -13.87 -13.46
C ALA A 249 -0.84 -14.22 -14.56
N GLY A 250 -1.01 -13.84 -15.84
CA GLY A 250 -0.11 -14.20 -16.94
C GLY A 250 0.18 -15.71 -17.10
N PRO A 251 0.86 -16.16 -18.16
CA PRO A 251 1.38 -17.52 -18.22
C PRO A 251 2.53 -17.77 -17.21
N VAL A 252 2.85 -19.04 -16.96
CA VAL A 252 3.63 -19.54 -15.79
C VAL A 252 5.14 -19.21 -15.73
N SER A 253 5.73 -18.46 -16.69
CA SER A 253 7.19 -18.22 -16.71
C SER A 253 7.61 -16.75 -16.91
N TRP A 254 8.26 -16.18 -15.89
CA TRP A 254 9.01 -14.91 -15.90
C TRP A 254 8.27 -13.59 -16.22
N GLY A 255 7.02 -13.62 -16.70
CA GLY A 255 6.22 -12.40 -16.93
C GLY A 255 5.74 -11.75 -15.63
N SER A 256 5.56 -10.44 -15.60
CA SER A 256 5.01 -9.70 -14.44
C SER A 256 3.49 -9.62 -14.49
N ARG A 257 2.81 -9.20 -13.41
CA ARG A 257 1.34 -9.25 -13.33
C ARG A 257 0.66 -7.91 -13.55
N GLY A 258 -0.50 -7.96 -14.18
CA GLY A 258 -1.32 -6.78 -14.42
C GLY A 258 -1.94 -6.26 -13.13
N SER A 259 -2.26 -4.97 -13.10
CA SER A 259 -2.95 -4.36 -11.96
C SER A 259 -4.43 -4.75 -11.89
N GLY A 260 -5.04 -4.60 -10.72
CA GLY A 260 -6.50 -4.65 -10.59
C GLY A 260 -7.18 -3.51 -11.36
N GLY A 261 -8.46 -3.68 -11.68
CA GLY A 261 -9.28 -2.74 -12.43
C GLY A 261 -10.05 -1.73 -11.58
N GLY A 262 -11.05 -1.08 -12.19
CA GLY A 262 -11.92 -0.08 -11.55
C GLY A 262 -13.33 -0.60 -11.33
N ILE A 263 -13.86 -0.48 -10.11
CA ILE A 263 -15.25 -0.78 -9.77
C ILE A 263 -15.86 0.46 -9.13
N TYR A 264 -16.83 1.07 -9.79
CA TYR A 264 -17.46 2.32 -9.35
C TYR A 264 -18.99 2.18 -9.22
N ILE A 265 -19.46 2.19 -7.98
CA ILE A 265 -20.87 2.08 -7.61
C ILE A 265 -21.33 3.39 -7.01
N THR A 266 -22.42 3.95 -7.55
CA THR A 266 -23.13 5.10 -6.97
C THR A 266 -24.58 4.72 -6.69
N CYS A 267 -25.09 5.02 -5.51
CA CYS A 267 -26.47 4.71 -5.11
C CYS A 267 -26.98 5.67 -4.03
N ARG A 268 -28.26 5.57 -3.65
CA ARG A 268 -28.75 6.21 -2.42
C ARG A 268 -28.47 5.31 -1.22
N THR A 269 -28.75 4.00 -1.34
CA THR A 269 -28.44 3.01 -0.30
C THR A 269 -27.75 1.77 -0.87
N PHE A 270 -26.76 1.27 -0.14
CA PHE A 270 -25.99 0.08 -0.48
C PHE A 270 -26.30 -1.08 0.48
N ARG A 271 -26.46 -2.29 -0.06
CA ARG A 271 -26.80 -3.53 0.64
C ARG A 271 -25.99 -4.71 0.10
N GLY A 272 -26.00 -5.81 0.85
CA GLY A 272 -25.57 -7.12 0.39
C GLY A 272 -24.48 -7.77 1.23
N THR A 273 -24.23 -9.04 0.94
CA THR A 273 -23.26 -9.90 1.66
C THR A 273 -22.20 -10.51 0.74
N GLY A 274 -22.18 -10.10 -0.53
CA GLY A 274 -21.33 -10.66 -1.57
C GLY A 274 -19.86 -10.23 -1.50
N THR A 275 -19.15 -10.41 -2.61
CA THR A 275 -17.72 -10.08 -2.75
C THR A 275 -17.49 -9.08 -3.86
N ILE A 276 -16.67 -8.05 -3.58
CA ILE A 276 -16.23 -7.06 -4.56
C ILE A 276 -14.71 -7.00 -4.51
N ARG A 277 -14.05 -7.37 -5.61
CA ARG A 277 -12.58 -7.43 -5.65
C ARG A 277 -11.98 -6.83 -6.92
N ALA A 278 -10.90 -6.08 -6.73
CA ALA A 278 -10.05 -5.53 -7.78
C ALA A 278 -8.59 -5.77 -7.38
N ASN A 279 -8.19 -7.03 -7.19
CA ASN A 279 -6.85 -7.38 -6.78
C ASN A 279 -5.86 -7.27 -7.94
N GLY A 280 -4.61 -6.93 -7.65
CA GLY A 280 -3.52 -7.12 -8.60
C GLY A 280 -3.31 -8.59 -8.92
N GLY A 281 -2.84 -8.88 -10.14
CA GLY A 281 -2.58 -10.26 -10.53
C GLY A 281 -1.51 -10.90 -9.65
N GLU A 282 -1.74 -12.15 -9.26
CA GLU A 282 -0.84 -12.93 -8.41
C GLU A 282 0.02 -13.90 -9.24
N HIS A 283 1.13 -14.35 -8.66
CA HIS A 283 2.01 -15.35 -9.25
C HIS A 283 1.68 -16.77 -8.78
N ASN A 284 1.88 -17.75 -9.66
CA ASN A 284 1.89 -19.19 -9.36
C ASN A 284 3.22 -19.88 -9.76
N GLY A 285 4.30 -19.10 -9.99
CA GLY A 285 5.57 -19.57 -10.59
C GLY A 285 6.75 -18.57 -10.46
N GLU A 286 7.83 -18.75 -11.24
CA GLU A 286 9.19 -18.15 -11.13
C GLU A 286 9.35 -16.63 -11.38
N SER A 287 8.29 -15.83 -11.27
CA SER A 287 8.34 -14.44 -11.71
C SER A 287 8.65 -13.43 -10.60
N TYR A 288 9.05 -12.22 -11.03
CA TYR A 288 9.65 -11.19 -10.19
C TYR A 288 8.66 -10.20 -9.54
N ALA A 289 7.50 -9.85 -10.11
CA ALA A 289 6.72 -8.68 -9.65
C ALA A 289 5.19 -8.81 -9.72
N GLY A 290 4.54 -8.76 -8.54
CA GLY A 290 3.08 -8.78 -8.42
C GLY A 290 2.41 -7.49 -8.93
N GLY A 291 1.17 -7.57 -9.40
CA GLY A 291 0.44 -6.40 -9.92
C GLY A 291 -0.05 -5.50 -8.80
N GLY A 292 -0.15 -4.20 -9.02
CA GLY A 292 -0.75 -3.28 -8.05
C GLY A 292 -2.25 -3.55 -7.88
N GLY A 293 -2.78 -3.31 -6.68
CA GLY A 293 -4.23 -3.38 -6.47
C GLY A 293 -4.99 -2.36 -7.33
N GLY A 294 -6.25 -2.65 -7.63
CA GLY A 294 -7.17 -1.80 -8.37
C GLY A 294 -7.88 -0.77 -7.48
N ARG A 295 -8.99 -0.24 -7.95
CA ARG A 295 -9.76 0.76 -7.20
C ARG A 295 -11.23 0.35 -7.09
N ILE A 296 -11.77 0.40 -5.89
CA ILE A 296 -13.18 0.16 -5.61
C ILE A 296 -13.74 1.44 -4.97
N ALA A 297 -14.82 1.99 -5.51
CA ALA A 297 -15.57 3.08 -4.91
C ALA A 297 -17.05 2.72 -4.78
N ILE A 298 -17.60 2.88 -3.58
CA ILE A 298 -19.01 2.71 -3.28
C ILE A 298 -19.51 4.00 -2.63
N VAL A 299 -20.11 4.85 -3.46
CA VAL A 299 -20.60 6.18 -3.07
C VAL A 299 -22.10 6.11 -2.86
N TYR A 300 -22.53 6.40 -1.65
CA TYR A 300 -23.93 6.44 -1.22
C TYR A 300 -24.27 7.72 -0.44
N ASP A 301 -25.56 7.97 -0.30
CA ASP A 301 -26.10 8.98 0.61
C ASP A 301 -25.95 8.48 2.06
N THR A 302 -25.08 9.14 2.82
CA THR A 302 -24.76 8.78 4.21
C THR A 302 -25.97 8.90 5.13
N ALA A 303 -26.86 9.88 4.91
CA ALA A 303 -28.07 10.05 5.72
C ALA A 303 -29.07 8.92 5.48
N ALA A 304 -29.22 8.49 4.22
CA ALA A 304 -30.06 7.36 3.88
C ALA A 304 -29.46 6.03 4.40
N GLN A 305 -28.14 5.86 4.31
CA GLN A 305 -27.45 4.62 4.69
C GLN A 305 -27.54 4.30 6.18
N VAL A 306 -27.67 5.32 7.06
CA VAL A 306 -27.87 5.12 8.50
C VAL A 306 -29.06 4.20 8.80
N SER A 307 -30.14 4.32 8.02
CA SER A 307 -31.39 3.55 8.22
C SER A 307 -31.35 2.12 7.65
N VAL A 308 -30.30 1.75 6.93
CA VAL A 308 -30.14 0.39 6.38
C VAL A 308 -29.85 -0.60 7.51
N SER A 309 -30.71 -1.61 7.66
CA SER A 309 -30.56 -2.74 8.59
C SER A 309 -30.94 -4.06 7.89
N PRO A 310 -30.14 -5.14 8.04
CA PRO A 310 -28.82 -5.16 8.66
C PRO A 310 -27.81 -4.32 7.85
N LYS A 311 -26.70 -3.91 8.47
CA LYS A 311 -25.61 -3.23 7.77
C LYS A 311 -24.95 -4.18 6.75
N PRO A 312 -24.47 -3.68 5.60
CA PRO A 312 -23.75 -4.50 4.63
C PRO A 312 -22.58 -5.25 5.25
N THR A 313 -22.37 -6.50 4.83
CA THR A 313 -21.22 -7.33 5.27
C THR A 313 -20.43 -7.82 4.06
N VAL A 314 -20.39 -7.01 3.00
CA VAL A 314 -19.64 -7.33 1.79
C VAL A 314 -18.15 -7.50 2.07
N THR A 315 -17.53 -8.46 1.40
CA THR A 315 -16.07 -8.59 1.41
C THR A 315 -15.49 -7.70 0.32
N LEU A 316 -14.72 -6.69 0.71
CA LEU A 316 -14.03 -5.79 -0.22
C LEU A 316 -12.53 -6.09 -0.25
N SER A 317 -11.93 -6.17 -1.44
CA SER A 317 -10.48 -6.37 -1.59
C SER A 317 -9.90 -5.66 -2.81
N ALA A 318 -8.91 -4.81 -2.58
CA ALA A 318 -8.05 -4.21 -3.60
C ALA A 318 -6.59 -4.59 -3.34
N SER A 319 -6.34 -5.87 -3.01
CA SER A 319 -5.03 -6.37 -2.61
C SER A 319 -4.02 -6.24 -3.76
N GLY A 320 -2.80 -5.83 -3.45
CA GLY A 320 -1.69 -5.98 -4.40
C GLY A 320 -1.25 -7.45 -4.53
N GLY A 321 -0.84 -7.81 -5.73
CA GLY A 321 -0.43 -9.15 -6.14
C GLY A 321 0.84 -9.62 -5.42
N ARG A 322 0.89 -10.91 -5.12
CA ARG A 322 1.95 -11.54 -4.32
C ARG A 322 3.09 -12.10 -5.18
N PRO A 323 4.37 -11.96 -4.77
CA PRO A 323 5.51 -12.68 -5.36
C PRO A 323 5.60 -14.14 -4.84
N ARG A 324 6.40 -15.00 -5.49
CA ARG A 324 6.50 -16.45 -5.18
C ARG A 324 7.26 -16.79 -3.89
N TYR A 325 8.43 -16.19 -3.65
CA TYR A 325 9.32 -16.60 -2.55
C TYR A 325 9.07 -15.78 -1.29
N PHE A 326 8.70 -16.49 -0.22
CA PHE A 326 8.47 -15.96 1.12
C PHE A 326 9.80 -15.88 1.88
N ASP A 327 10.57 -14.84 1.59
CA ASP A 327 11.55 -14.31 2.53
C ASP A 327 11.20 -12.83 2.76
N LEU A 328 11.43 -12.31 3.97
CA LEU A 328 11.23 -10.89 4.29
C LEU A 328 12.03 -9.97 3.36
N ALA A 329 13.09 -10.49 2.71
CA ALA A 329 13.85 -9.80 1.66
C ALA A 329 13.04 -9.57 0.35
N MET A 330 11.98 -10.35 0.09
CA MET A 330 11.20 -10.33 -1.16
C MET A 330 9.84 -9.60 -1.05
N ILE A 331 9.47 -9.10 0.14
CA ILE A 331 8.27 -8.24 0.30
C ILE A 331 8.33 -7.00 -0.60
N ALA A 332 9.54 -6.57 -0.98
CA ALA A 332 9.78 -5.47 -1.89
C ALA A 332 9.16 -5.68 -3.28
N TYR A 333 8.94 -6.92 -3.72
CA TYR A 333 8.43 -7.29 -5.04
C TYR A 333 6.90 -7.42 -5.13
N ARG A 334 6.22 -7.14 -4.02
CA ARG A 334 4.77 -7.16 -3.94
C ARG A 334 4.18 -5.91 -4.58
N GLY A 335 3.06 -6.07 -5.27
CA GLY A 335 2.22 -4.92 -5.60
C GLY A 335 1.66 -4.28 -4.31
N GLU A 336 1.58 -2.97 -4.30
CA GLU A 336 0.91 -2.22 -3.23
C GLU A 336 -0.60 -2.46 -3.27
N PRO A 337 -1.30 -2.38 -2.12
CA PRO A 337 -2.74 -2.39 -2.11
C PRO A 337 -3.29 -1.16 -2.83
N GLY A 338 -4.33 -1.37 -3.62
CA GLY A 338 -5.09 -0.30 -4.23
C GLY A 338 -6.13 0.27 -3.29
N THR A 339 -7.00 1.15 -3.80
CA THR A 339 -7.87 1.96 -2.94
C THR A 339 -9.25 1.36 -2.79
N ILE A 340 -9.78 1.39 -1.56
CA ILE A 340 -11.20 1.19 -1.28
C ILE A 340 -11.77 2.49 -0.75
N HIS A 341 -12.69 3.08 -1.52
CA HIS A 341 -13.41 4.29 -1.19
C HIS A 341 -14.86 3.99 -0.82
N VAL A 342 -15.30 4.48 0.34
CA VAL A 342 -16.71 4.46 0.78
C VAL A 342 -17.09 5.83 1.32
N SER A 343 -18.37 6.22 1.21
CA SER A 343 -18.83 7.55 1.65
C SER A 343 -18.60 7.83 3.13
N ASP A 344 -18.76 6.83 4.01
CA ASP A 344 -18.52 6.93 5.45
C ASP A 344 -18.17 5.56 6.07
N THR A 345 -18.07 5.51 7.40
CA THR A 345 -17.72 4.31 8.17
C THR A 345 -18.90 3.40 8.52
N SER A 346 -20.07 3.55 7.87
CA SER A 346 -21.30 2.81 8.20
C SER A 346 -21.14 1.29 8.14
N PHE A 347 -20.22 0.78 7.32
CA PHE A 347 -19.93 -0.66 7.22
C PHE A 347 -18.46 -1.01 6.92
N PHE A 348 -17.64 -0.03 6.56
CA PHE A 348 -16.22 -0.22 6.23
C PHE A 348 -15.39 0.94 6.79
N PRO A 349 -14.21 0.69 7.38
CA PRO A 349 -13.57 -0.60 7.56
C PRO A 349 -14.25 -1.49 8.62
N PRO A 350 -14.34 -2.81 8.41
CA PRO A 350 -14.82 -3.75 9.42
C PRO A 350 -13.77 -4.01 10.51
N ALA A 351 -14.19 -4.63 11.62
CA ALA A 351 -13.29 -5.07 12.69
C ALA A 351 -12.31 -6.17 12.24
N VAL A 352 -12.66 -6.97 11.23
CA VAL A 352 -11.78 -7.99 10.64
C VAL A 352 -11.57 -7.67 9.18
N ILE A 353 -10.33 -7.34 8.80
CA ILE A 353 -9.94 -7.01 7.44
C ILE A 353 -9.14 -8.18 6.86
N SER A 354 -9.76 -8.88 5.91
CA SER A 354 -9.19 -10.00 5.15
C SER A 354 -9.06 -9.72 3.65
N GLY A 355 -9.39 -8.51 3.22
CA GLY A 355 -9.12 -7.97 1.89
C GLY A 355 -8.22 -6.74 1.99
N GLY A 356 -7.09 -6.75 1.28
CA GLY A 356 -6.09 -5.68 1.35
C GLY A 356 -6.57 -4.39 0.70
N ALA A 357 -6.18 -3.26 1.28
CA ALA A 357 -6.63 -1.95 0.83
C ALA A 357 -5.78 -0.81 1.41
N SER A 358 -5.60 0.23 0.61
CA SER A 358 -5.48 1.60 1.10
C SER A 358 -6.89 2.13 1.35
N VAL A 359 -7.24 2.34 2.62
CA VAL A 359 -8.56 2.80 3.05
C VAL A 359 -8.72 4.29 2.74
N VAL A 360 -9.75 4.64 2.00
CA VAL A 360 -10.09 6.03 1.65
C VAL A 360 -11.52 6.31 2.09
N VAL A 361 -11.70 7.13 3.11
CA VAL A 361 -13.03 7.58 3.55
C VAL A 361 -12.97 9.09 3.72
N PRO A 362 -13.84 9.87 3.04
CA PRO A 362 -13.80 11.33 3.13
C PRO A 362 -13.84 11.84 4.58
N GLY A 363 -12.88 12.69 4.95
CA GLY A 363 -12.80 13.29 6.28
C GLY A 363 -12.41 12.35 7.42
N LEU A 364 -12.09 11.08 7.15
CA LEU A 364 -11.71 10.12 8.19
C LEU A 364 -10.28 10.37 8.68
N THR A 365 -10.17 10.99 9.84
CA THR A 365 -8.89 11.23 10.54
C THR A 365 -8.71 10.34 11.77
N ASN A 366 -9.76 9.64 12.21
CA ASN A 366 -9.74 8.75 13.35
C ASN A 366 -10.63 7.52 13.12
N PHE A 367 -10.15 6.34 13.51
CA PHE A 367 -10.94 5.11 13.55
C PHE A 367 -10.69 4.37 14.86
N ALA A 368 -11.75 4.20 15.65
CA ALA A 368 -11.71 3.64 17.01
C ALA A 368 -12.71 2.48 17.18
N PRO A 369 -12.52 1.34 16.50
CA PRO A 369 -13.35 0.17 16.70
C PRO A 369 -13.09 -0.48 18.07
N ASP A 370 -13.95 -1.40 18.51
CA ASP A 370 -13.67 -2.18 19.73
C ASP A 370 -12.39 -3.01 19.60
N SER A 371 -12.19 -3.60 18.44
CA SER A 371 -11.00 -4.38 18.10
C SER A 371 -10.72 -4.31 16.61
N LEU A 372 -9.45 -4.51 16.23
CA LEU A 372 -9.04 -4.62 14.84
C LEU A 372 -8.21 -5.88 14.62
N THR A 373 -8.58 -6.68 13.63
CA THR A 373 -7.77 -7.78 13.12
C THR A 373 -7.46 -7.58 11.64
N VAL A 374 -6.17 -7.54 11.29
CA VAL A 374 -5.68 -7.55 9.91
C VAL A 374 -5.05 -8.92 9.65
N THR A 375 -5.59 -9.70 8.72
CA THR A 375 -5.16 -11.08 8.51
C THR A 375 -4.82 -11.39 7.06
N GLY A 376 -3.56 -11.78 6.80
CA GLY A 376 -3.06 -12.22 5.50
C GLY A 376 -3.08 -11.16 4.40
N VAL A 377 -3.33 -9.90 4.74
CA VAL A 377 -3.44 -8.78 3.79
C VAL A 377 -2.68 -7.56 4.24
N TRP A 378 -2.42 -6.64 3.31
CA TRP A 378 -1.82 -5.34 3.59
C TRP A 378 -2.90 -4.27 3.62
N VAL A 379 -3.00 -3.60 4.76
CA VAL A 379 -3.91 -2.50 5.02
C VAL A 379 -3.12 -1.25 5.34
N ARG A 380 -3.53 -0.14 4.75
CA ARG A 380 -2.99 1.21 5.00
C ARG A 380 -4.14 2.17 5.25
N PHE A 381 -3.96 3.04 6.23
CA PHE A 381 -4.79 4.24 6.43
C PHE A 381 -4.03 5.47 5.95
N GLY A 382 -4.73 6.59 5.75
CA GLY A 382 -4.09 7.84 5.34
C GLY A 382 -3.02 8.35 6.32
N GLU A 383 -2.25 9.34 5.89
CA GLU A 383 -1.36 10.12 6.75
C GLU A 383 -2.16 10.96 7.76
N ASN A 384 -1.50 11.41 8.84
CA ASN A 384 -2.11 12.23 9.89
C ASN A 384 -3.38 11.60 10.51
N PHE A 385 -3.31 10.29 10.76
CA PHE A 385 -4.44 9.46 11.15
C PHE A 385 -4.29 8.88 12.56
N LEU A 386 -5.38 8.83 13.33
CA LEU A 386 -5.43 8.13 14.61
C LEU A 386 -6.15 6.79 14.47
N LEU A 387 -5.42 5.69 14.66
CA LEU A 387 -6.00 4.36 14.79
C LEU A 387 -6.08 4.01 16.28
N ALA A 388 -7.29 4.02 16.86
CA ALA A 388 -7.48 3.87 18.30
C ALA A 388 -8.42 2.71 18.73
N PRO A 389 -8.12 1.44 18.41
CA PRO A 389 -8.94 0.32 18.88
C PRO A 389 -8.95 0.18 20.40
N THR A 390 -10.11 -0.06 21.02
CA THR A 390 -10.25 0.01 22.49
C THR A 390 -9.69 -1.21 23.22
N THR A 391 -9.81 -2.41 22.67
CA THR A 391 -9.44 -3.65 23.38
C THR A 391 -8.18 -4.32 22.83
N HIS A 392 -8.08 -4.53 21.52
CA HIS A 392 -6.91 -5.19 20.94
C HIS A 392 -6.74 -4.92 19.44
N VAL A 393 -5.49 -5.04 19.01
CA VAL A 393 -5.06 -5.08 17.61
C VAL A 393 -4.35 -6.40 17.37
N THR A 394 -4.77 -7.13 16.36
CA THR A 394 -4.09 -8.35 15.90
C THR A 394 -3.69 -8.20 14.45
N ILE A 395 -2.39 -8.38 14.17
CA ILE A 395 -1.85 -8.47 12.81
C ILE A 395 -1.34 -9.90 12.65
N ALA A 396 -1.94 -10.65 11.74
CA ALA A 396 -1.74 -12.09 11.64
C ALA A 396 -1.69 -12.57 10.19
N GLY A 397 -1.26 -13.81 10.02
CA GLY A 397 -1.15 -14.51 8.75
C GLY A 397 0.06 -14.05 7.94
N SER A 398 0.59 -14.94 7.11
CA SER A 398 1.65 -14.60 6.17
C SER A 398 1.18 -13.43 5.29
N PHE A 399 1.97 -12.35 5.22
CA PHE A 399 1.64 -11.06 4.59
C PHE A 399 0.63 -10.17 5.31
N GLY A 400 0.19 -10.52 6.52
CA GLY A 400 -0.50 -9.58 7.38
C GLY A 400 0.38 -8.36 7.58
N ARG A 401 -0.07 -7.21 7.08
CA ARG A 401 0.68 -5.96 7.16
C ARG A 401 -0.26 -4.82 7.47
N LEU A 402 0.06 -4.07 8.52
CA LEU A 402 -0.59 -2.80 8.83
C LEU A 402 0.43 -1.68 8.75
N ASP A 403 0.12 -0.64 7.99
CA ASP A 403 0.95 0.57 7.89
C ASP A 403 0.37 1.67 8.78
N ILE A 404 1.24 2.25 9.61
CA ILE A 404 1.04 3.52 10.29
C ILE A 404 1.86 4.55 9.52
N GLU A 405 1.16 5.35 8.73
CA GLU A 405 1.78 6.34 7.85
C GLU A 405 2.26 7.59 8.59
N ARG A 406 2.90 8.50 7.86
CA ARG A 406 3.51 9.72 8.40
C ARG A 406 2.49 10.56 9.16
N GLY A 407 2.89 11.02 10.35
CA GLY A 407 2.04 11.85 11.22
C GLY A 407 0.91 11.08 11.90
N SER A 408 0.82 9.76 11.70
CA SER A 408 -0.22 8.92 12.25
C SER A 408 0.20 8.27 13.59
N ALA A 409 -0.80 7.80 14.33
CA ALA A 409 -0.60 7.10 15.60
C ALA A 409 -1.49 5.85 15.70
N LEU A 410 -0.93 4.78 16.26
CA LEU A 410 -1.66 3.61 16.74
C LEU A 410 -1.78 3.69 18.26
N GLN A 411 -2.98 3.88 18.79
CA GLN A 411 -3.24 3.97 20.23
C GLN A 411 -4.27 2.93 20.66
N CYS A 412 -3.81 1.70 20.91
CA CYS A 412 -4.68 0.63 21.37
C CYS A 412 -4.90 0.70 22.89
N GLY A 413 -6.15 0.63 23.34
CA GLY A 413 -6.47 0.61 24.78
C GLY A 413 -6.03 -0.66 25.51
N GLY A 414 -5.87 -1.78 24.79
CA GLY A 414 -5.34 -3.03 25.33
C GLY A 414 -4.12 -3.54 24.59
N ASP A 415 -4.18 -4.75 24.03
CA ASP A 415 -3.00 -5.46 23.52
C ASP A 415 -2.79 -5.27 22.00
N ILE A 416 -1.52 -5.18 21.58
CA ILE A 416 -1.10 -5.26 20.18
C ILE A 416 -0.36 -6.59 19.99
N ARG A 417 -0.86 -7.45 19.09
CA ARG A 417 -0.29 -8.75 18.75
C ARG A 417 0.15 -8.79 17.29
N ILE A 418 1.43 -9.06 17.04
CA ILE A 418 1.99 -9.31 15.72
C ILE A 418 2.44 -10.77 15.67
N THR A 419 1.79 -11.57 14.83
CA THR A 419 1.95 -13.02 14.86
C THR A 419 1.85 -13.67 13.48
N ASN A 420 2.17 -14.96 13.39
CA ASN A 420 2.04 -15.78 12.18
C ASN A 420 2.73 -15.18 10.94
N ASN A 421 3.96 -14.67 11.08
CA ASN A 421 4.75 -14.03 10.01
C ASN A 421 4.14 -12.72 9.46
N ALA A 422 3.46 -11.97 10.32
CA ALA A 422 2.92 -10.65 10.02
C ALA A 422 3.86 -9.51 10.42
N ALA A 423 3.55 -8.30 9.96
CA ALA A 423 4.34 -7.11 10.21
C ALA A 423 3.50 -5.86 10.53
N LEU A 424 3.96 -5.06 11.48
CA LEU A 424 3.54 -3.66 11.65
C LEU A 424 4.62 -2.76 11.04
N TRP A 425 4.25 -1.83 10.18
CA TRP A 425 5.17 -0.84 9.60
C TRP A 425 4.80 0.55 10.11
N VAL A 426 5.78 1.30 10.58
CA VAL A 426 5.58 2.62 11.19
C VAL A 426 6.50 3.63 10.52
N PHE A 427 5.93 4.62 9.85
CA PHE A 427 6.64 5.67 9.13
C PHE A 427 6.49 6.99 9.86
N SER A 428 7.61 7.62 10.20
CA SER A 428 7.61 8.88 10.94
C SER A 428 7.47 10.10 10.04
N ALA A 429 6.70 11.08 10.50
CA ALA A 429 6.80 12.44 9.99
C ALA A 429 8.08 13.15 10.47
N PRO A 430 8.52 14.22 9.78
CA PRO A 430 9.53 15.14 10.31
C PRO A 430 9.12 15.72 11.67
N THR A 431 10.10 16.04 12.52
CA THR A 431 9.88 16.76 13.78
C THR A 431 10.85 17.95 13.88
N ASN A 432 10.44 18.99 14.58
CA ASN A 432 11.30 20.11 14.95
C ASN A 432 11.70 20.06 16.45
N ASN A 433 11.37 18.97 17.14
CA ASN A 433 11.56 18.76 18.58
C ASN A 433 10.92 19.84 19.48
N ALA A 434 10.01 20.67 18.97
CA ALA A 434 9.40 21.77 19.72
C ALA A 434 8.14 21.36 20.50
N ASN A 435 7.34 20.42 19.95
CA ASN A 435 6.06 19.99 20.55
C ASN A 435 6.01 18.49 20.89
N LEU A 436 6.54 17.63 20.02
CA LEU A 436 6.72 16.19 20.22
C LEU A 436 8.09 15.81 19.69
N ASP A 437 8.80 14.95 20.41
CA ASP A 437 10.13 14.45 20.06
C ASP A 437 10.07 13.10 19.31
N PHE A 438 8.92 12.81 18.68
CA PHE A 438 8.67 11.64 17.83
C PHE A 438 7.83 12.03 16.61
N GLY A 439 8.04 11.30 15.50
CA GLY A 439 7.30 11.51 14.25
C GLY A 439 6.14 10.53 14.02
N ALA A 440 6.04 9.48 14.85
CA ALA A 440 4.93 8.53 14.88
C ALA A 440 4.85 7.89 16.29
N LEU A 441 3.65 7.45 16.69
CA LEU A 441 3.41 6.81 17.99
C LEU A 441 2.75 5.44 17.83
N VAL A 442 3.31 4.44 18.49
CA VAL A 442 2.63 3.17 18.78
C VAL A 442 2.46 3.06 20.28
N GLN A 443 1.22 3.00 20.75
CA GLN A 443 0.88 2.89 22.15
C GLN A 443 -0.10 1.73 22.38
N ALA A 444 0.21 0.90 23.37
CA ALA A 444 -0.67 -0.14 23.89
C ALA A 444 -0.92 0.12 25.39
N GLY A 445 -2.19 0.16 25.81
CA GLY A 445 -2.53 0.20 27.24
C GLY A 445 -2.16 -1.11 27.96
N GLY A 446 -2.14 -2.22 27.22
CA GLY A 446 -1.69 -3.54 27.65
C GLY A 446 -0.30 -3.89 27.10
N SER A 447 -0.23 -5.05 26.45
CA SER A 447 1.01 -5.66 25.99
C SER A 447 1.22 -5.44 24.50
N VAL A 448 2.47 -5.28 24.09
CA VAL A 448 2.92 -5.49 22.71
C VAL A 448 3.63 -6.84 22.65
N CYS A 449 3.13 -7.74 21.81
CA CYS A 449 3.73 -9.07 21.62
C CYS A 449 4.11 -9.29 20.16
N ILE A 450 5.39 -9.59 19.92
CA ILE A 450 5.94 -9.91 18.60
C ILE A 450 6.36 -11.39 18.62
N SER A 451 5.62 -12.21 17.89
CA SER A 451 5.85 -13.66 17.81
C SER A 451 7.00 -14.00 16.86
N THR A 452 7.46 -15.26 16.90
CA THR A 452 8.43 -15.81 15.95
C THR A 452 8.03 -15.54 14.50
N GLY A 453 9.00 -15.13 13.68
CA GLY A 453 8.81 -14.80 12.25
C GLY A 453 8.09 -13.47 12.00
N SER A 454 7.63 -12.78 13.05
CA SER A 454 6.87 -11.53 12.94
C SER A 454 7.73 -10.31 13.28
N ALA A 455 7.37 -9.15 12.75
CA ALA A 455 8.22 -7.96 12.84
C ALA A 455 7.44 -6.65 13.11
N MET A 456 8.08 -5.72 13.81
CA MET A 456 7.70 -4.31 13.82
C MET A 456 8.81 -3.51 13.14
N TYR A 457 8.51 -2.85 12.03
CA TYR A 457 9.44 -2.01 11.29
C TYR A 457 9.26 -0.55 11.66
N LEU A 458 10.34 0.11 12.05
CA LEU A 458 10.35 1.48 12.54
C LEU A 458 11.21 2.36 11.62
N TYR A 459 10.54 3.22 10.86
CA TYR A 459 11.19 4.15 9.93
C TYR A 459 11.22 5.57 10.50
N SER A 460 12.43 6.10 10.60
CA SER A 460 12.66 7.52 10.81
C SER A 460 12.39 8.29 9.51
N ASP A 461 12.12 9.59 9.63
CA ASP A 461 12.08 10.48 8.49
C ASP A 461 13.47 10.53 7.84
N PRO A 462 13.59 10.27 6.53
CA PRO A 462 14.89 10.12 5.86
C PRO A 462 15.71 11.41 5.77
N THR A 463 15.11 12.57 6.06
CA THR A 463 15.73 13.89 5.87
C THR A 463 15.93 14.67 7.16
N ASN A 464 14.97 14.58 8.07
CA ASN A 464 14.93 15.30 9.34
C ASN A 464 15.24 14.39 10.55
N GLY A 465 15.07 13.06 10.40
CA GLY A 465 15.39 12.10 11.44
C GLY A 465 14.32 11.93 12.51
N GLY A 466 13.14 12.54 12.35
CA GLY A 466 11.99 12.27 13.21
C GLY A 466 11.66 10.79 13.28
N SER A 467 11.45 10.24 14.46
CA SER A 467 11.49 8.78 14.65
C SER A 467 10.31 8.24 15.45
N PRO A 468 9.98 6.94 15.33
CA PRO A 468 8.84 6.38 16.05
C PRO A 468 9.11 6.26 17.56
N LEU A 469 8.04 6.36 18.34
CA LEU A 469 8.05 5.99 19.76
C LEU A 469 7.08 4.82 20.00
N VAL A 470 7.56 3.81 20.72
CA VAL A 470 6.74 2.68 21.19
C VAL A 470 6.53 2.77 22.70
N ARG A 471 5.27 2.79 23.14
CA ARG A 471 4.85 2.81 24.55
C ARG A 471 3.95 1.61 24.85
N CYS A 472 4.26 0.90 25.92
CA CYS A 472 3.38 -0.18 26.38
C CYS A 472 3.58 -0.50 27.86
N ARG A 473 2.65 -1.29 28.42
CA ARG A 473 2.82 -1.84 29.76
C ARG A 473 3.81 -2.99 29.78
N HIS A 474 3.66 -3.92 28.85
CA HIS A 474 4.54 -5.08 28.69
C HIS A 474 4.98 -5.19 27.23
N LEU A 475 6.26 -5.43 26.99
CA LEU A 475 6.79 -5.74 25.66
C LEU A 475 7.39 -7.14 25.68
N THR A 476 6.90 -8.03 24.82
CA THR A 476 7.47 -9.36 24.62
C THR A 476 7.92 -9.51 23.18
N ILE A 477 9.20 -9.84 22.99
CA ILE A 477 9.77 -10.17 21.69
C ILE A 477 10.28 -11.62 21.79
N LEU A 478 9.53 -12.56 21.21
CA LEU A 478 9.88 -13.98 21.24
C LEU A 478 11.10 -14.28 20.37
N GLY A 479 11.72 -15.45 20.56
CA GLY A 479 12.80 -15.92 19.70
C GLY A 479 12.35 -15.95 18.23
N GLY A 480 13.12 -15.31 17.35
CA GLY A 480 12.77 -15.13 15.93
C GLY A 480 11.75 -14.01 15.65
N GLY A 481 11.21 -13.33 16.66
CA GLY A 481 10.50 -12.05 16.50
C GLY A 481 11.47 -10.87 16.51
N ARG A 482 11.10 -9.75 15.87
CA ARG A 482 12.00 -8.58 15.78
C ARG A 482 11.33 -7.20 15.81
N ILE A 483 12.04 -6.23 16.35
CA ILE A 483 11.88 -4.80 15.99
C ILE A 483 13.04 -4.44 15.06
N ASP A 484 12.73 -3.92 13.88
CA ASP A 484 13.69 -3.65 12.82
C ASP A 484 13.66 -2.18 12.38
N ALA A 485 14.80 -1.52 12.48
CA ALA A 485 15.05 -0.19 11.97
C ALA A 485 16.33 -0.18 11.10
N ASP A 486 16.73 -1.31 10.53
CA ASP A 486 17.92 -1.41 9.69
C ASP A 486 17.77 -0.56 8.42
N GLY A 487 18.75 0.32 8.16
CA GLY A 487 18.72 1.26 7.05
C GLY A 487 17.54 2.24 7.06
N ALA A 488 16.84 2.36 8.19
CA ALA A 488 15.61 3.12 8.33
C ALA A 488 15.81 4.53 8.95
N GLY A 489 17.05 5.02 8.93
CA GLY A 489 17.47 6.33 9.41
C GLY A 489 17.55 7.37 8.30
N PHE A 490 18.54 8.26 8.36
CA PHE A 490 18.77 9.21 7.28
C PHE A 490 19.17 8.49 6.00
N MET A 491 18.63 8.94 4.87
CA MET A 491 18.91 8.32 3.58
C MET A 491 20.36 8.58 3.15
N GLY A 492 20.94 7.60 2.45
CA GLY A 492 22.22 7.76 1.76
C GLY A 492 22.09 8.66 0.53
N SER A 493 23.21 8.88 -0.15
CA SER A 493 23.24 9.76 -1.32
C SER A 493 22.43 9.25 -2.51
N ASP A 494 21.77 10.16 -3.22
CA ASP A 494 21.17 9.91 -4.53
C ASP A 494 21.82 10.81 -5.61
N SER A 495 21.24 10.82 -6.82
CA SER A 495 21.72 11.66 -7.93
C SER A 495 21.65 13.15 -7.63
N ASP A 496 20.79 13.57 -6.69
CA ASP A 496 20.52 14.96 -6.35
C ASP A 496 21.22 15.36 -5.03
N HIS A 497 21.55 14.39 -4.16
CA HIS A 497 22.11 14.57 -2.83
C HIS A 497 23.40 13.78 -2.64
N LEU A 498 24.50 14.29 -3.21
CA LEU A 498 25.79 13.58 -3.26
C LEU A 498 26.45 13.24 -1.92
N TYR A 499 26.00 13.79 -0.79
CA TYR A 499 26.63 13.56 0.52
C TYR A 499 25.84 12.62 1.45
N GLY A 500 24.63 12.22 1.06
CA GLY A 500 23.66 11.62 1.98
C GLY A 500 23.13 12.62 3.00
N PHE A 501 22.21 12.19 3.84
CA PHE A 501 21.58 13.02 4.88
C PHE A 501 22.09 12.66 6.28
N GLY A 502 21.92 13.62 7.20
CA GLY A 502 22.15 13.46 8.63
C GLY A 502 23.43 14.12 9.15
N PRO A 503 23.55 14.38 10.47
CA PRO A 503 24.64 15.17 11.03
C PRO A 503 26.04 14.55 10.82
N GLY A 504 26.11 13.22 10.74
CA GLY A 504 27.34 12.46 10.52
C GLY A 504 27.51 11.99 9.08
N GLN A 505 26.85 12.64 8.11
CA GLN A 505 27.06 12.39 6.69
C GLN A 505 28.53 12.62 6.30
N SER A 506 29.01 11.86 5.31
CA SER A 506 30.37 12.05 4.78
C SER A 506 30.41 13.27 3.86
N ARG A 507 31.44 14.12 3.96
CA ARG A 507 31.62 15.31 3.08
C ARG A 507 32.58 15.06 1.92
N SER A 508 32.79 13.79 1.54
CA SER A 508 33.67 13.39 0.44
C SER A 508 32.89 12.61 -0.61
N ILE A 509 33.11 12.91 -1.88
CA ILE A 509 32.42 12.30 -3.04
C ILE A 509 33.31 11.34 -3.84
N SER A 510 34.64 11.34 -3.62
CA SER A 510 35.58 10.44 -4.30
C SER A 510 36.92 10.32 -3.56
N PRO A 511 37.16 9.26 -2.79
CA PRO A 511 36.23 8.20 -2.40
C PRO A 511 35.30 8.63 -1.24
N ALA A 512 34.08 8.07 -1.19
CA ALA A 512 33.13 8.35 -0.12
C ALA A 512 33.66 7.86 1.25
N GLY A 513 33.41 8.68 2.27
CA GLY A 513 33.67 8.31 3.66
C GLY A 513 32.53 7.52 4.26
N GLY A 514 32.82 6.69 5.26
CA GLY A 514 31.78 6.07 6.06
C GLY A 514 30.96 7.13 6.78
N ALA A 515 29.64 6.98 6.81
CA ALA A 515 28.81 7.81 7.67
C ALA A 515 29.13 7.52 9.14
N SER A 516 28.91 8.47 10.04
CA SER A 516 29.24 8.36 11.46
C SER A 516 28.02 8.56 12.34
N HIS A 517 27.88 7.78 13.41
CA HIS A 517 26.92 7.99 14.49
C HIS A 517 27.29 7.05 15.63
N GLY A 518 27.54 7.53 16.85
CA GLY A 518 28.12 6.69 17.92
C GLY A 518 29.64 6.52 17.77
N GLY A 519 30.04 5.81 16.72
CA GLY A 519 31.42 5.63 16.26
C GLY A 519 31.69 6.42 14.98
N ARG A 520 32.96 6.67 14.70
CA ARG A 520 33.40 7.35 13.46
C ARG A 520 33.36 6.38 12.29
N GLY A 521 32.85 6.84 11.14
CA GLY A 521 32.93 6.10 9.89
C GLY A 521 34.36 6.09 9.33
N GLY A 522 34.69 5.04 8.56
CA GLY A 522 36.01 4.87 7.98
C GLY A 522 36.42 6.03 7.07
N SER A 523 37.71 6.32 7.04
CA SER A 523 38.32 7.35 6.18
C SER A 523 39.69 6.91 5.68
N ASN A 524 40.03 7.32 4.45
CA ASN A 524 41.34 7.09 3.84
C ASN A 524 42.12 8.38 3.59
N SER A 525 43.36 8.28 3.10
CA SER A 525 44.26 9.43 2.90
C SER A 525 43.73 10.53 1.96
N ASN A 526 42.83 10.18 1.04
CA ASN A 526 42.17 11.10 0.12
C ASN A 526 40.87 11.69 0.71
N ASN A 527 40.33 11.08 1.75
CA ASN A 527 39.13 11.50 2.46
C ASN A 527 39.50 12.10 3.84
N ARG A 528 39.77 13.41 3.86
CA ARG A 528 40.18 14.13 5.08
C ARG A 528 39.03 14.54 6.00
N LEU A 529 37.77 14.22 5.66
CA LEU A 529 36.57 14.70 6.37
C LEU A 529 35.55 13.56 6.64
N PRO A 530 35.87 12.58 7.50
CA PRO A 530 34.86 11.64 7.99
C PRO A 530 33.72 12.40 8.69
N GLY A 531 32.52 11.82 8.66
CA GLY A 531 31.37 12.38 9.37
C GLY A 531 31.66 12.61 10.85
N ILE A 532 31.01 13.61 11.46
CA ILE A 532 31.13 13.83 12.90
C ILE A 532 30.37 12.76 13.68
N ILE A 533 30.89 12.37 14.85
CA ILE A 533 30.11 11.60 15.82
C ILE A 533 29.10 12.56 16.48
N TYR A 534 27.83 12.19 16.52
CA TYR A 534 26.77 13.00 17.13
C TYR A 534 25.80 12.15 17.96
N GLY A 535 24.86 12.82 18.63
CA GLY A 535 23.86 12.19 19.50
C GLY A 535 24.40 11.89 20.90
N SER A 536 23.49 11.75 21.87
CA SER A 536 23.86 11.37 23.24
C SER A 536 24.04 9.86 23.36
N SER A 537 25.12 9.42 24.02
CA SER A 537 25.34 8.00 24.33
C SER A 537 24.37 7.46 25.37
N ASN A 538 23.87 8.31 26.27
CA ASN A 538 23.06 7.89 27.42
C ASN A 538 21.54 8.09 27.16
N ALA A 539 21.17 8.91 26.18
CA ALA A 539 19.80 9.15 25.76
C ALA A 539 19.76 9.48 24.25
N PRO A 540 20.07 8.50 23.38
CA PRO A 540 20.11 8.77 21.94
C PRO A 540 18.70 9.08 21.42
N SER A 541 18.60 10.16 20.64
CA SER A 541 17.34 10.71 20.14
C SER A 541 17.33 10.95 18.63
N LEU A 542 18.40 10.55 17.94
CA LEU A 542 18.55 10.71 16.50
C LEU A 542 18.93 9.37 15.85
N PRO A 543 18.45 9.11 14.63
CA PRO A 543 18.87 7.95 13.86
C PRO A 543 20.28 8.15 13.29
N GLY A 544 20.84 7.10 12.70
CA GLY A 544 22.12 7.08 12.01
C GLY A 544 22.06 7.82 10.67
N SER A 545 23.20 8.39 10.28
CA SER A 545 23.40 9.14 9.04
C SER A 545 23.65 8.25 7.83
N GLY A 546 23.25 8.74 6.66
CA GLY A 546 23.55 8.14 5.36
C GLY A 546 24.94 8.52 4.83
N ALA A 547 25.49 7.67 3.97
CA ALA A 547 26.80 7.86 3.36
C ALA A 547 26.73 8.59 2.00
N GLY A 548 27.88 9.12 1.57
CA GLY A 548 28.03 9.88 0.33
C GLY A 548 28.11 9.05 -0.95
N TYR A 549 27.97 9.75 -2.07
CA TYR A 549 27.98 9.24 -3.44
C TYR A 549 29.40 8.95 -3.90
N SER A 550 29.58 7.93 -4.75
CA SER A 550 30.86 7.70 -5.44
C SER A 550 30.65 6.98 -6.77
N TYR A 551 31.22 7.54 -7.84
CA TYR A 551 31.36 6.92 -9.17
C TYR A 551 30.12 6.15 -9.69
N GLY A 552 28.91 6.73 -9.56
CA GLY A 552 27.68 6.09 -10.05
C GLY A 552 26.91 5.28 -8.99
N GLY A 553 27.48 5.07 -7.80
CA GLY A 553 26.86 4.30 -6.73
C GLY A 553 26.31 5.14 -5.58
N HIS A 554 25.22 4.64 -4.98
CA HIS A 554 24.51 5.28 -3.87
C HIS A 554 25.07 4.84 -2.52
N GLY A 555 25.43 5.80 -1.66
CA GLY A 555 25.87 5.52 -0.29
C GLY A 555 24.79 4.80 0.53
N GLY A 556 25.23 4.00 1.51
CA GLY A 556 24.31 3.27 2.39
C GLY A 556 23.49 4.21 3.28
N ALA A 557 22.22 3.87 3.51
CA ALA A 557 21.36 4.57 4.46
C ALA A 557 21.74 4.24 5.91
N GLY A 558 21.58 5.21 6.82
CA GLY A 558 21.82 4.98 8.24
C GLY A 558 20.74 4.13 8.89
N GLY A 559 21.05 3.48 10.03
CA GLY A 559 20.04 2.80 10.84
C GLY A 559 19.07 3.78 11.50
N GLY A 560 17.82 3.38 11.70
CA GLY A 560 16.79 4.21 12.34
C GLY A 560 16.99 4.36 13.86
N LEU A 561 16.04 5.02 14.52
CA LEU A 561 15.96 5.07 15.98
C LEU A 561 14.83 4.17 16.49
N VAL A 562 15.20 3.16 17.27
CA VAL A 562 14.26 2.36 18.05
C VAL A 562 14.13 2.97 19.44
N ARG A 563 13.00 3.63 19.71
CA ARG A 563 12.69 4.21 21.02
C ARG A 563 11.54 3.48 21.70
N VAL A 564 11.82 2.85 22.84
CA VAL A 564 10.85 2.02 23.56
C VAL A 564 10.75 2.42 25.03
N GLU A 565 9.52 2.67 25.48
CA GLU A 565 9.18 2.93 26.86
C GLU A 565 8.20 1.85 27.36
N VAL A 566 8.69 1.01 28.28
CA VAL A 566 7.92 -0.11 28.86
C VAL A 566 7.68 0.14 30.34
N SER A 567 6.44 0.38 30.76
CA SER A 567 6.17 0.74 32.15
C SER A 567 6.31 -0.42 33.14
N SER A 568 6.30 -1.67 32.66
CA SER A 568 6.46 -2.86 33.48
C SER A 568 7.59 -3.77 32.96
N VAL A 569 7.30 -4.82 32.18
CA VAL A 569 8.28 -5.84 31.83
C VAL A 569 8.61 -5.79 30.35
N LEU A 570 9.90 -5.68 30.02
CA LEU A 570 10.46 -6.00 28.72
C LEU A 570 11.04 -7.42 28.76
N ASP A 571 10.42 -8.35 28.04
CA ASP A 571 10.90 -9.72 27.85
C ASP A 571 11.51 -9.86 26.44
N LEU A 572 12.84 -9.83 26.37
CA LEU A 572 13.61 -9.78 25.11
C LEU A 572 14.32 -11.12 24.85
N ARG A 573 13.72 -11.96 23.98
CA ARG A 573 14.32 -13.20 23.45
C ARG A 573 14.64 -13.13 21.96
N GLY A 574 14.08 -12.15 21.25
CA GLY A 574 14.32 -11.90 19.83
C GLY A 574 15.32 -10.78 19.58
N ILE A 575 15.13 -10.05 18.48
CA ILE A 575 16.09 -9.06 17.98
C ILE A 575 15.48 -7.65 18.03
N ILE A 576 16.26 -6.66 18.48
CA ILE A 576 16.04 -5.24 18.20
C ILE A 576 17.23 -4.75 17.40
N SER A 577 16.99 -4.27 16.18
CA SER A 577 18.04 -3.91 15.23
C SER A 577 17.84 -2.50 14.67
N ALA A 578 18.95 -1.78 14.54
CA ALA A 578 19.05 -0.44 13.96
C ALA A 578 20.38 -0.31 13.22
N ASN A 579 20.76 -1.29 12.42
CA ASN A 579 22.02 -1.31 11.69
C ASN A 579 22.00 -0.31 10.52
N GLY A 580 23.15 0.25 10.20
CA GLY A 580 23.37 0.94 8.93
C GLY A 580 23.32 -0.05 7.77
N ARG A 581 22.85 0.41 6.62
CA ARG A 581 22.77 -0.40 5.41
C ARG A 581 24.08 -0.31 4.63
N LEU A 582 24.39 -1.39 3.90
CA LEU A 582 25.39 -1.33 2.84
C LEU A 582 25.00 -0.31 1.76
N ALA A 583 25.99 0.19 1.05
CA ALA A 583 25.76 0.98 -0.15
C ALA A 583 25.08 0.18 -1.28
N ALA A 584 24.26 0.85 -2.10
CA ALA A 584 23.57 0.22 -3.22
C ALA A 584 24.23 0.61 -4.56
N GLY A 585 24.56 -0.38 -5.39
CA GLY A 585 25.12 -0.20 -6.74
C GLY A 585 26.34 -1.08 -7.03
N ASP A 586 26.68 -1.22 -8.31
CA ASP A 586 27.88 -1.90 -8.84
C ASP A 586 29.13 -1.00 -8.85
N GLY A 587 28.96 0.28 -8.52
CA GLY A 587 30.03 1.27 -8.47
C GLY A 587 31.09 0.93 -7.42
N SER A 588 32.35 0.96 -7.84
CA SER A 588 33.48 0.95 -6.91
C SER A 588 33.42 2.19 -5.99
N TRP A 589 33.84 2.07 -4.74
CA TRP A 589 34.06 3.16 -3.75
C TRP A 589 32.86 3.64 -2.94
N THR A 590 31.75 2.91 -2.92
CA THR A 590 30.57 3.32 -2.14
C THR A 590 30.69 2.97 -0.65
N ALA A 591 30.31 3.91 0.21
CA ALA A 591 30.50 3.80 1.66
C ALA A 591 29.24 3.36 2.39
N GLY A 592 29.42 2.66 3.51
CA GLY A 592 28.33 2.17 4.34
C GLY A 592 27.68 3.25 5.20
N GLY A 593 26.36 3.15 5.38
CA GLY A 593 25.62 4.02 6.31
C GLY A 593 25.98 3.74 7.76
N SER A 594 25.80 4.70 8.66
CA SER A 594 26.14 4.50 10.08
C SER A 594 25.07 3.70 10.82
N GLY A 595 25.46 3.05 11.92
CA GLY A 595 24.52 2.43 12.84
C GLY A 595 23.57 3.47 13.43
N GLY A 596 22.33 3.06 13.66
CA GLY A 596 21.27 3.87 14.25
C GLY A 596 21.36 3.98 15.77
N ALA A 597 20.20 4.11 16.40
CA ALA A 597 20.10 4.18 17.85
C ALA A 597 19.04 3.21 18.40
N ILE A 598 19.34 2.63 19.56
CA ILE A 598 18.39 1.88 20.37
C ILE A 598 18.33 2.53 21.75
N TYR A 599 17.17 3.08 22.10
CA TYR A 599 16.91 3.67 23.42
C TYR A 599 15.74 2.95 24.10
N ILE A 600 16.03 2.27 25.20
CA ILE A 600 15.06 1.46 25.94
C ILE A 600 14.98 1.96 27.37
N ARG A 601 13.75 2.20 27.83
CA ARG A 601 13.43 2.40 29.25
C ARG A 601 12.45 1.34 29.70
N CYS A 602 12.75 0.61 30.76
CA CYS A 602 11.84 -0.39 31.31
C CYS A 602 11.90 -0.45 32.84
N LYS A 603 10.87 -1.00 33.49
CA LYS A 603 10.95 -1.30 34.94
C LYS A 603 11.74 -2.58 35.19
N LYS A 604 11.41 -3.65 34.49
CA LYS A 604 12.13 -4.94 34.55
C LYS A 604 12.55 -5.39 33.15
N LEU A 605 13.84 -5.71 32.98
CA LEU A 605 14.37 -6.39 31.79
C LEU A 605 14.53 -7.89 32.06
N THR A 606 13.91 -8.72 31.23
CA THR A 606 13.98 -10.18 31.29
C THR A 606 14.19 -10.76 29.87
N GLY A 607 14.27 -12.09 29.78
CA GLY A 607 14.44 -12.80 28.52
C GLY A 607 15.92 -13.11 28.27
N SER A 608 16.21 -14.35 27.86
CA SER A 608 17.56 -14.84 27.60
C SER A 608 17.82 -14.98 26.11
N GLY A 609 19.02 -14.61 25.65
CA GLY A 609 19.46 -14.84 24.27
C GLY A 609 18.98 -13.80 23.25
N GLY A 610 18.38 -12.70 23.70
CA GLY A 610 18.03 -11.59 22.82
C GLY A 610 19.25 -10.79 22.35
N THR A 611 19.07 -10.02 21.27
CA THR A 611 20.13 -9.22 20.64
C THR A 611 19.68 -7.79 20.41
N LEU A 612 20.54 -6.84 20.77
CA LEU A 612 20.47 -5.43 20.40
C LEU A 612 21.60 -5.14 19.40
N SER A 613 21.28 -4.66 18.21
CA SER A 613 22.28 -4.39 17.16
C SER A 613 22.12 -3.00 16.58
N ALA A 614 23.18 -2.20 16.59
CA ALA A 614 23.26 -0.92 15.92
C ALA A 614 24.61 -0.83 15.20
N ARG A 615 24.92 -1.79 14.33
CA ARG A 615 26.18 -1.86 13.59
C ARG A 615 26.24 -0.83 12.48
N GLY A 616 27.45 -0.40 12.13
CA GLY A 616 27.69 0.33 10.88
C GLY A 616 27.48 -0.57 9.67
N GLY A 617 27.02 0.02 8.56
CA GLY A 617 26.87 -0.65 7.28
C GLY A 617 28.22 -0.93 6.62
N GLU A 618 28.30 -2.04 5.91
CA GLU A 618 29.50 -2.45 5.17
C GLU A 618 29.69 -1.61 3.90
N CYS A 619 30.92 -1.54 3.41
CA CYS A 619 31.23 -0.88 2.15
C CYS A 619 30.95 -1.78 0.93
N GLY A 620 30.67 -1.19 -0.23
CA GLY A 620 30.27 -1.94 -1.43
C GLY A 620 31.41 -2.58 -2.24
N SER A 621 32.68 -2.19 -2.04
CA SER A 621 33.81 -2.67 -2.87
C SER A 621 35.20 -2.51 -2.22
N GLN A 622 36.24 -2.98 -2.90
CA GLN A 622 37.66 -2.73 -2.55
C GLN A 622 37.93 -1.22 -2.44
N ASN A 623 38.67 -0.81 -1.40
CA ASN A 623 39.08 0.56 -1.06
C ASN A 623 37.98 1.51 -0.53
N ALA A 624 36.78 1.00 -0.22
CA ALA A 624 35.70 1.78 0.36
C ALA A 624 35.69 1.77 1.91
N CYS A 625 34.88 2.65 2.49
CA CYS A 625 34.84 2.90 3.93
C CYS A 625 33.58 2.33 4.58
N GLY A 626 33.73 1.63 5.70
CA GLY A 626 32.61 1.15 6.49
C GLY A 626 31.97 2.26 7.34
N GLY A 627 30.67 2.18 7.59
CA GLY A 627 29.96 3.14 8.47
C GLY A 627 30.36 2.97 9.94
N GLY A 628 30.29 4.03 10.74
CA GLY A 628 30.52 3.95 12.19
C GLY A 628 29.40 3.19 12.90
N GLY A 629 29.72 2.49 13.98
CA GLY A 629 28.74 1.77 14.80
C GLY A 629 27.92 2.72 15.68
N GLY A 630 26.63 2.42 15.85
CA GLY A 630 25.60 3.27 16.46
C GLY A 630 25.57 3.35 17.99
N ARG A 631 24.42 3.72 18.55
CA ARG A 631 24.26 3.92 20.00
C ARG A 631 23.21 2.99 20.59
N ILE A 632 23.54 2.30 21.67
CA ILE A 632 22.60 1.48 22.44
C ILE A 632 22.59 1.99 23.88
N ALA A 633 21.42 2.38 24.39
CA ALA A 633 21.23 2.78 25.78
C ALA A 633 20.00 2.09 26.37
N VAL A 634 20.21 1.32 27.45
CA VAL A 634 19.14 0.59 28.14
C VAL A 634 19.10 1.00 29.60
N TRP A 635 17.96 1.54 30.00
CA TRP A 635 17.68 2.00 31.35
C TRP A 635 16.64 1.11 32.01
N ARG A 636 16.99 0.51 33.14
CA ARG A 636 16.10 -0.40 33.88
C ARG A 636 16.12 -0.17 35.38
N VAL A 637 15.01 -0.44 36.08
CA VAL A 637 15.03 -0.47 37.57
C VAL A 637 15.63 -1.80 38.05
N THR A 638 15.19 -2.91 37.46
CA THR A 638 15.64 -4.27 37.78
C THR A 638 15.85 -5.10 36.50
N HIS A 639 16.58 -6.20 36.61
CA HIS A 639 16.76 -7.16 35.52
C HIS A 639 17.01 -8.57 36.09
N ASP A 640 16.79 -9.60 35.29
CA ASP A 640 17.19 -10.97 35.62
C ASP A 640 18.67 -11.20 35.20
N TYR A 641 19.50 -11.70 36.11
CA TYR A 641 20.96 -11.85 35.87
C TYR A 641 21.33 -12.98 34.90
N ALA A 642 20.45 -13.97 34.72
CA ALA A 642 20.65 -15.09 33.81
C ALA A 642 20.06 -14.75 32.42
N GLY A 643 20.87 -14.13 31.56
CA GLY A 643 20.51 -13.96 30.15
C GLY A 643 20.43 -12.53 29.64
N PHE A 644 21.32 -11.62 30.07
CA PHE A 644 21.41 -10.29 29.46
C PHE A 644 21.46 -10.37 27.93
N PRO A 645 20.68 -9.54 27.22
CA PRO A 645 20.77 -9.48 25.77
C PRO A 645 22.16 -9.02 25.35
N THR A 646 22.65 -9.58 24.24
CA THR A 646 23.91 -9.13 23.64
C THR A 646 23.70 -7.74 23.02
N ALA A 647 24.72 -6.88 23.11
CA ALA A 647 24.70 -5.58 22.45
C ALA A 647 25.86 -5.50 21.46
N ASN A 648 25.56 -5.13 20.21
CA ASN A 648 26.56 -5.00 19.17
C ASN A 648 26.49 -3.64 18.50
N VAL A 649 27.61 -2.91 18.57
CA VAL A 649 27.80 -1.58 17.99
C VAL A 649 29.05 -1.54 17.12
N GLN A 650 29.42 -2.65 16.49
CA GLN A 650 30.59 -2.69 15.62
C GLN A 650 30.45 -1.73 14.45
N GLY A 651 31.55 -1.10 14.05
CA GLY A 651 31.61 -0.40 12.78
C GLY A 651 31.49 -1.38 11.60
N GLY A 652 31.08 -0.84 10.46
CA GLY A 652 31.00 -1.57 9.21
C GLY A 652 32.38 -1.97 8.70
N SER A 653 32.43 -3.10 8.00
CA SER A 653 33.64 -3.61 7.36
C SER A 653 34.01 -2.79 6.12
N GLY A 654 35.30 -2.77 5.79
CA GLY A 654 35.85 -2.15 4.59
C GLY A 654 37.38 -2.08 4.66
N THR A 655 38.02 -1.54 3.62
CA THR A 655 39.47 -1.27 3.64
C THR A 655 39.82 -0.30 4.77
N TYR A 656 38.88 0.62 5.05
CA TYR A 656 38.90 1.50 6.19
C TYR A 656 37.62 1.23 7.00
N PRO A 657 37.69 0.34 8.01
CA PRO A 657 36.50 -0.01 8.79
C PRO A 657 36.04 1.18 9.62
N GLY A 658 34.74 1.21 9.93
CA GLY A 658 34.21 2.14 10.91
C GLY A 658 34.65 1.78 12.33
N GLU A 659 34.72 2.77 13.20
CA GLU A 659 34.90 2.57 14.63
C GLU A 659 33.60 2.04 15.27
N GLU A 660 33.77 1.36 16.39
CA GLU A 660 32.65 0.91 17.22
C GLU A 660 31.91 2.10 17.86
N GLY A 661 30.63 1.88 18.12
CA GLY A 661 29.77 2.84 18.79
C GLY A 661 29.77 2.72 20.31
N THR A 662 28.66 3.11 20.93
CA THR A 662 28.55 3.17 22.40
C THR A 662 27.43 2.29 22.92
N VAL A 663 27.69 1.56 24.00
CA VAL A 663 26.67 0.81 24.78
C VAL A 663 26.60 1.35 26.20
N VAL A 664 25.40 1.70 26.66
CA VAL A 664 25.12 2.16 28.03
C VAL A 664 24.10 1.25 28.69
N TRP A 665 24.50 0.64 29.82
CA TRP A 665 23.63 -0.14 30.70
C TRP A 665 23.37 0.65 31.98
N GLY A 666 22.25 1.36 32.04
CA GLY A 666 21.92 2.30 33.10
C GLY A 666 20.84 1.82 34.06
N TYR A 667 20.90 2.24 35.31
CA TYR A 667 19.83 2.00 36.28
C TYR A 667 18.93 3.22 36.40
N LEU A 668 17.62 2.99 36.38
CA LEU A 668 16.64 4.01 36.74
C LEU A 668 16.45 3.97 38.26
N PRO A 669 16.30 5.14 38.91
CA PRO A 669 15.85 5.17 40.29
C PRO A 669 14.53 4.43 40.44
N ALA A 670 14.35 3.75 41.57
CA ALA A 670 13.06 3.17 41.90
C ALA A 670 12.00 4.30 41.95
N PRO A 671 10.72 4.02 41.57
CA PRO A 671 9.65 4.98 41.73
C PRO A 671 9.63 5.57 43.15
N GLY A 672 9.61 6.90 43.27
CA GLY A 672 9.67 7.60 44.56
C GLY A 672 11.07 8.00 45.03
N THR A 673 12.13 7.72 44.27
CA THR A 673 13.49 8.22 44.60
C THR A 673 13.57 9.74 44.39
N ILE A 674 14.00 10.48 45.42
CA ILE A 674 14.30 11.91 45.32
C ILE A 674 15.74 12.05 44.79
N ILE A 675 15.88 12.65 43.60
CA ILE A 675 17.19 13.01 43.04
C ILE A 675 17.45 14.47 43.43
N THR A 676 18.47 14.69 44.26
CA THR A 676 18.93 16.05 44.57
C THR A 676 20.07 16.39 43.62
N ILE A 677 19.85 17.34 42.72
CA ILE A 677 20.91 17.88 41.84
C ILE A 677 21.57 19.02 42.61
N LYS A 678 22.88 18.93 42.84
CA LYS A 678 23.67 20.02 43.43
C LYS A 678 24.26 20.91 42.35
#